data_AF-A0A151E6G6-F1
#
_entry.id   AF-A0A151E6G6-F1
#
_cell.length_a   1.000
_cell.length_b   1.000
_cell.length_c   1.000
_cell.angle_alpha   90.00
_cell.angle_beta   90.00
_cell.angle_gamma   90.00
#
_symmetry.space_group_name_H-M   'P 1'
#
loop_
_entity.id
_entity.type
_entity.pdbx_description
1 polymer ?
#
loop_
_entity_poly.entity_id
_entity_poly.type
_entity_poly.pdbx_seq_one_letter_code
_entity_poly.pdbx_strand_id
1 'polypeptide(L)'
;MLDQLGKIIEKRPWAVIGLILLITIGFSLFIPSLTFKTNFEDFAPDNEQVRANNRISEYFGKSTQTIILYIQKEQESSVLSIQALRDQYNLNKELIKIPEVNSTVSIITFIDPVCQMEFNKTVEKCNDEQLNTALNDLFNEQPSGEITLFCTDDPNEPIDYPRAFIRPSKKTVNSADIKNCYITKGNTTLTFSFEVYSLSDFPSDLKPPFSKVSTMEWYLDFQNSLIPPEYSMGYQIAARIEPTVHYWEIGNSVHENIKQLIQKIRNHELASYKTTAYLWIKPPGQEMFFPLQLQTGNVTFDLKTNRIEISVSRQELSTYGIALQYGSFELPTKLTNFSAGVRYYQTPLLNRPGGHIVINTSYLFTCLQRLQSRTLLGSLVSRVLQKYKINLDEFSDLSENMIGTDIFPSTFSLTAIQPLWMKTDRVPETGISTNIFPLLPQLFTDLRVNALSFISTEFAQTKTSHASMFIVNLNLQEGDVDELRKVNIKIIDTINNLDKQYSSISIEVTGEGIVTTQINDVAMDSMTIIGPAIFIIILCILFIAFRKPSYVFLPILVFAFSCIWLFGTMALLGISFNIIAVALLPLNIGLGVEYSVNLLFNYRTEINKGRLPAEAIRLSIKEVGIAIFLAWFTTFVAFLSFLSATLPPVRDFGIFLALGITCTFIITMTLLVALRYIIDRRKLNTVQTSKQLTISMTTIMARIAQKLLYHRKKVLLLTIVICLVMGTAVAQLKSGFSMNQFIPQDNPALQLFSKISEDFPFSSQDQEYILIEGKIATVQLLQGLQSTHEKMNDDRYIARKPDGHTKTESIFTILKQAVANNQSLVEFFNIDTATGLPQTNSDVQNTFDYLYTSPEYQMQVSDLLYKEGNEYRAAIVRVYIDLGLNNEDMTKEFEQLKQELNNDRSDYGNTTSIVTGNLLITLSILKNMTESQILSTGICFLLAAIMLTLIYRNPILGLIAMIPVTISMIWVLGSMYFIGYTLNILTITVTSITIGVGIDYSCYITQRFRSVADQTGDITKAVIETISRTGSAILIAALSSMFGFGVLAFAPIPPQQQFGIITAITLIYTFISSIVILPLVLAGWAKWRKKRKGYIVRPGPPKKIEGISEDPEYICEQ
;
A
#
# COMPACT_ATOMS: atom_id res chain seq x y z
N MET A 1 6.33 -59.90 6.50
CA MET A 1 7.19 -58.71 6.38
C MET A 1 7.88 -58.33 7.69
N LEU A 2 7.18 -57.84 8.72
CA LEU A 2 7.81 -57.42 10.01
C LEU A 2 8.67 -58.51 10.70
N ASP A 3 8.25 -59.78 10.65
CA ASP A 3 9.06 -60.90 11.18
C ASP A 3 10.36 -61.14 10.40
N GLN A 4 10.37 -60.88 9.08
CA GLN A 4 11.58 -60.96 8.25
C GLN A 4 12.52 -59.79 8.55
N LEU A 5 11.97 -58.58 8.76
CA LEU A 5 12.75 -57.42 9.17
C LEU A 5 13.52 -57.71 10.48
N GLY A 6 12.85 -58.29 11.49
CA GLY A 6 13.51 -58.70 12.73
C GLY A 6 14.67 -59.68 12.50
N LYS A 7 14.50 -60.67 11.61
CA LYS A 7 15.57 -61.62 11.25
C LYS A 7 16.74 -60.97 10.53
N ILE A 8 16.48 -59.98 9.67
CA ILE A 8 17.54 -59.24 8.96
C ILE A 8 18.37 -58.42 9.95
N ILE A 9 17.70 -57.71 10.86
CA ILE A 9 18.35 -56.89 11.90
C ILE A 9 19.20 -57.75 12.82
N GLU A 10 18.72 -58.94 13.20
CA GLU A 10 19.48 -59.91 13.99
C GLU A 10 20.75 -60.38 13.25
N LYS A 11 20.63 -60.75 11.96
CA LYS A 11 21.75 -61.30 11.18
C LYS A 11 22.79 -60.26 10.76
N ARG A 12 22.38 -59.04 10.40
CA ARG A 12 23.25 -58.00 9.81
C ARG A 12 22.96 -56.60 10.36
N PRO A 13 23.07 -56.35 11.68
CA PRO A 13 22.70 -55.07 12.28
C PRO A 13 23.58 -53.90 11.80
N TRP A 14 24.89 -54.12 11.60
CA TRP A 14 25.82 -53.10 11.11
C TRP A 14 25.54 -52.66 9.67
N ALA A 15 25.08 -53.57 8.81
CA ALA A 15 24.72 -53.23 7.44
C ALA A 15 23.48 -52.32 7.38
N VAL A 16 22.50 -52.56 8.25
CA VAL A 16 21.31 -51.70 8.39
C VAL A 16 21.70 -50.30 8.87
N ILE A 17 22.57 -50.21 9.88
CA ILE A 17 23.05 -48.92 10.40
C ILE A 17 23.85 -48.15 9.33
N GLY A 18 24.76 -48.84 8.62
CA GLY A 18 25.57 -48.23 7.56
C GLY A 18 24.71 -47.68 6.42
N LEU A 19 23.68 -48.41 5.99
CA LEU A 19 22.74 -47.95 4.97
C LEU A 19 21.99 -46.68 5.40
N ILE A 20 21.47 -46.65 6.63
CA ILE A 20 20.75 -45.49 7.16
C ILE A 20 21.67 -44.28 7.30
N LEU A 21 22.90 -44.47 7.79
CA LEU A 21 23.90 -43.40 7.86
C LEU A 21 24.22 -42.84 6.48
N LEU A 22 24.40 -43.69 5.46
CA LEU A 22 24.67 -43.26 4.09
C LEU A 22 23.52 -42.42 3.53
N ILE A 23 22.27 -42.87 3.70
CA ILE A 23 21.08 -42.12 3.27
C ILE A 23 21.00 -40.78 4.02
N THR A 24 21.29 -40.78 5.32
CA THR A 24 21.28 -39.57 6.17
C THR A 24 22.32 -38.54 5.70
N ILE A 25 23.53 -39.00 5.38
CA ILE A 25 24.58 -38.15 4.81
C ILE A 25 24.11 -37.55 3.48
N GLY A 26 23.51 -38.36 2.60
CA GLY A 26 22.94 -37.89 1.34
C GLY A 26 21.93 -36.77 1.53
N PHE A 27 20.93 -36.93 2.41
CA PHE A 27 19.95 -35.89 2.71
C PHE A 27 20.57 -34.65 3.36
N SER A 28 21.57 -34.82 4.23
CA SER A 28 22.22 -33.70 4.92
C SER A 28 22.95 -32.74 3.98
N LEU A 29 23.44 -33.22 2.83
CA LEU A 29 24.10 -32.39 1.82
C LEU A 29 23.16 -31.38 1.16
N PHE A 30 21.85 -31.63 1.16
CA PHE A 30 20.85 -30.72 0.58
C PHE A 30 20.33 -29.67 1.58
N ILE A 31 20.49 -29.89 2.89
CA ILE A 31 19.95 -28.95 3.90
C ILE A 31 20.47 -27.51 3.73
N PRO A 32 21.74 -27.24 3.38
CA PRO A 32 22.22 -25.87 3.20
C PRO A 32 21.53 -25.08 2.08
N SER A 33 20.83 -25.72 1.14
CA SER A 33 20.07 -25.03 0.09
C SER A 33 18.65 -24.63 0.53
N LEU A 34 18.25 -24.95 1.77
CA LEU A 34 16.94 -24.62 2.31
C LEU A 34 16.89 -23.13 2.70
N THR A 35 16.03 -22.36 2.04
CA THR A 35 15.82 -20.94 2.36
C THR A 35 14.58 -20.76 3.24
N PHE A 36 14.68 -19.85 4.23
CA PHE A 36 13.51 -19.42 5.01
C PHE A 36 12.79 -18.31 4.25
N LYS A 37 11.57 -18.56 3.80
CA LYS A 37 10.78 -17.59 3.04
C LYS A 37 9.31 -17.72 3.42
N THR A 38 8.73 -16.61 3.85
CA THR A 38 7.30 -16.49 4.11
C THR A 38 6.76 -15.34 3.26
N ASN A 39 6.18 -15.65 2.11
CA ASN A 39 5.48 -14.67 1.27
C ASN A 39 3.97 -14.82 1.46
N PHE A 40 3.25 -13.70 1.54
CA PHE A 40 1.80 -13.72 1.71
C PHE A 40 1.07 -14.29 0.48
N GLU A 41 1.59 -14.00 -0.72
CA GLU A 41 1.08 -14.55 -1.98
C GLU A 41 1.11 -16.08 -2.03
N ASP A 42 2.04 -16.73 -1.32
CA ASP A 42 2.09 -18.19 -1.26
C ASP A 42 0.82 -18.77 -0.61
N PHE A 43 0.12 -17.99 0.23
CA PHE A 43 -1.14 -18.37 0.85
C PHE A 43 -2.34 -18.12 -0.07
N ALA A 44 -2.17 -17.44 -1.20
CA ALA A 44 -3.26 -17.11 -2.10
C ALA A 44 -3.86 -18.39 -2.74
N PRO A 45 -5.19 -18.55 -2.74
CA PRO A 45 -5.85 -19.67 -3.40
C PRO A 45 -5.78 -19.52 -4.93
N ASP A 46 -5.77 -20.64 -5.66
CA ASP A 46 -5.86 -20.60 -7.13
C ASP A 46 -7.30 -20.30 -7.58
N ASN A 47 -7.66 -19.01 -7.62
CA ASN A 47 -8.95 -18.52 -8.07
C ASN A 47 -8.79 -17.38 -9.11
N GLU A 48 -9.89 -17.00 -9.76
CA GLU A 48 -9.82 -15.99 -10.83
C GLU A 48 -9.37 -14.60 -10.35
N GLN A 49 -9.60 -14.24 -9.08
CA GLN A 49 -9.14 -12.96 -8.53
C GLN A 49 -7.61 -12.93 -8.41
N VAL A 50 -7.02 -13.99 -7.86
CA VAL A 50 -5.56 -14.14 -7.76
C VAL A 50 -4.92 -14.21 -9.13
N ARG A 51 -5.53 -14.95 -10.09
CA ARG A 51 -5.07 -14.97 -11.48
C ARG A 51 -5.13 -13.61 -12.16
N ALA A 52 -6.21 -12.84 -11.95
CA ALA A 52 -6.31 -11.48 -12.45
C ALA A 52 -5.23 -10.57 -11.86
N ASN A 53 -4.94 -10.69 -10.55
CA ASN A 53 -3.85 -9.94 -9.93
C ASN A 53 -2.48 -10.30 -10.53
N ASN A 54 -2.23 -11.59 -10.76
CA ASN A 54 -1.00 -12.03 -11.43
C ASN A 54 -0.90 -11.50 -12.87
N ARG A 55 -2.01 -11.42 -13.60
CA ARG A 55 -2.05 -10.82 -14.95
C ARG A 55 -1.81 -9.30 -14.89
N ILE A 56 -2.30 -8.60 -13.87
CA ILE A 56 -1.95 -7.18 -13.66
C ILE A 56 -0.43 -7.04 -13.53
N SER A 57 0.20 -7.85 -12.68
CA SER A 57 1.66 -7.83 -12.51
C SER A 57 2.43 -8.19 -13.80
N GLU A 58 1.86 -9.05 -14.66
CA GLU A 58 2.42 -9.41 -15.96
C GLU A 58 2.30 -8.29 -17.01
N TYR A 59 1.16 -7.59 -17.04
CA TYR A 59 0.87 -6.54 -18.01
C TYR A 59 1.50 -5.19 -17.63
N PHE A 60 1.36 -4.78 -16.38
CA PHE A 60 1.71 -3.43 -15.91
C PHE A 60 2.98 -3.41 -15.06
N GLY A 61 3.62 -4.56 -14.85
CA GLY A 61 4.74 -4.71 -13.95
C GLY A 61 4.31 -4.94 -12.50
N LYS A 62 5.25 -5.40 -11.68
CA LYS A 62 5.01 -5.68 -10.25
C LYS A 62 4.86 -4.38 -9.46
N SER A 63 3.98 -4.37 -8.47
CA SER A 63 3.81 -3.22 -7.57
C SER A 63 5.14 -2.87 -6.90
N THR A 64 5.48 -1.58 -6.90
CA THR A 64 6.66 -1.09 -6.20
C THR A 64 6.46 -1.28 -4.70
N GLN A 65 7.44 -1.90 -4.03
CA GLN A 65 7.41 -1.94 -2.57
C GLN A 65 7.59 -0.53 -2.03
N THR A 66 6.76 -0.17 -1.05
CA THR A 66 6.80 1.14 -0.43
C THR A 66 7.24 1.04 1.03
N ILE A 67 8.08 1.98 1.44
CA ILE A 67 8.39 2.26 2.84
C ILE A 67 7.73 3.59 3.17
N ILE A 68 7.07 3.66 4.33
CA ILE A 68 6.41 4.86 4.82
C ILE A 68 7.18 5.36 6.04
N LEU A 69 7.61 6.62 5.99
CA LEU A 69 8.19 7.33 7.13
C LEU A 69 7.12 8.25 7.71
N TYR A 70 7.02 8.22 9.03
CA TYR A 70 6.18 9.11 9.80
C TYR A 70 7.10 10.12 10.49
N ILE A 71 7.00 11.38 10.08
CA ILE A 71 7.88 12.45 10.54
C ILE A 71 7.10 13.31 11.52
N GLN A 72 7.56 13.40 12.77
CA GLN A 72 6.95 14.22 13.83
C GLN A 72 7.77 15.46 14.10
N LYS A 73 7.12 16.54 14.52
CA LYS A 73 7.81 17.69 15.11
C LYS A 73 8.37 17.33 16.49
N GLU A 74 9.59 17.79 16.79
CA GLU A 74 10.19 17.58 18.12
C GLU A 74 10.29 18.90 18.91
N GLN A 75 11.21 19.79 18.54
CA GLN A 75 11.40 21.08 19.21
C GLN A 75 10.69 22.25 18.51
N GLU A 76 10.24 22.03 17.27
CA GLU A 76 9.62 23.06 16.44
C GLU A 76 8.10 23.17 16.65
N SER A 77 7.52 24.31 16.26
CA SER A 77 6.07 24.54 16.38
C SER A 77 5.25 23.69 15.41
N SER A 78 5.83 23.35 14.25
CA SER A 78 5.21 22.61 13.14
C SER A 78 6.27 21.83 12.36
N VAL A 79 5.88 20.69 11.80
CA VAL A 79 6.72 19.91 10.85
C VAL A 79 6.94 20.66 9.52
N LEU A 80 6.17 21.73 9.30
CA LEU A 80 6.29 22.66 8.17
C LEU A 80 7.17 23.88 8.47
N SER A 81 7.83 23.92 9.64
CA SER A 81 8.82 24.94 9.93
C SER A 81 9.98 24.88 8.93
N ILE A 82 10.63 26.02 8.68
CA ILE A 82 11.69 26.14 7.67
C ILE A 82 12.83 25.15 7.93
N GLN A 83 13.25 25.00 9.20
CA GLN A 83 14.29 24.05 9.56
C GLN A 83 13.83 22.59 9.35
N ALA A 84 12.61 22.24 9.74
CA ALA A 84 12.06 20.90 9.50
C ALA A 84 11.93 20.58 8.01
N LEU A 85 11.57 21.55 7.17
CA LEU A 85 11.53 21.37 5.70
C LEU A 85 12.93 21.15 5.12
N ARG A 86 13.95 21.85 5.62
CA ARG A 86 15.35 21.62 5.21
C ARG A 86 15.85 20.24 5.63
N ASP A 87 15.50 19.80 6.84
CA ASP A 87 15.86 18.47 7.34
C ASP A 87 15.16 17.36 6.52
N GLN A 88 13.86 17.53 6.19
CA GLN A 88 13.13 16.64 5.28
C GLN A 88 13.72 16.62 3.85
N TYR A 89 14.20 17.76 3.32
CA TYR A 89 14.88 17.81 2.03
C TYR A 89 16.21 17.06 2.05
N ASN A 90 16.98 17.20 3.14
CA ASN A 90 18.24 16.46 3.31
C ASN A 90 17.99 14.95 3.42
N LEU A 91 16.96 14.54 4.19
CA LEU A 91 16.52 13.15 4.26
C LEU A 91 16.21 12.60 2.86
N ASN A 92 15.46 13.35 2.05
CA ASN A 92 15.16 12.98 0.67
C ASN A 92 16.44 12.74 -0.16
N LYS A 93 17.40 13.68 -0.07
CA LYS A 93 18.68 13.62 -0.80
C LYS A 93 19.53 12.43 -0.39
N GLU A 94 19.53 12.02 0.88
CA GLU A 94 20.28 10.84 1.34
C GLU A 94 19.59 9.53 0.94
N LEU A 95 18.25 9.47 0.96
CA LEU A 95 17.51 8.28 0.55
C LEU A 95 17.65 7.99 -0.95
N ILE A 96 17.60 9.02 -1.80
CA ILE A 96 17.77 8.86 -3.27
C ILE A 96 19.17 8.36 -3.64
N LYS A 97 20.20 8.53 -2.79
CA LYS A 97 21.55 7.97 -3.05
C LYS A 97 21.59 6.44 -2.95
N ILE A 98 20.60 5.83 -2.30
CA ILE A 98 20.49 4.37 -2.18
C ILE A 98 20.01 3.84 -3.56
N PRO A 99 20.82 3.05 -4.29
CA PRO A 99 20.51 2.65 -5.67
C PRO A 99 19.16 1.95 -5.85
N GLU A 100 18.70 1.27 -4.80
CA GLU A 100 17.47 0.50 -4.78
C GLU A 100 16.21 1.38 -4.55
N VAL A 101 16.38 2.65 -4.19
CA VAL A 101 15.29 3.64 -4.08
C VAL A 101 15.01 4.22 -5.45
N ASN A 102 13.81 3.98 -5.97
CA ASN A 102 13.36 4.51 -7.25
C ASN A 102 13.01 6.00 -7.16
N SER A 103 12.17 6.33 -6.17
CA SER A 103 11.61 7.66 -5.99
C SER A 103 11.10 7.84 -4.58
N THR A 104 10.90 9.10 -4.21
CA THR A 104 10.41 9.53 -2.91
C THR A 104 9.29 10.54 -3.10
N VAL A 105 8.25 10.44 -2.28
CA VAL A 105 7.13 11.37 -2.29
C VAL A 105 6.91 11.88 -0.88
N SER A 106 7.02 13.19 -0.72
CA SER A 106 6.85 13.88 0.56
C SER A 106 6.36 15.30 0.32
N ILE A 107 6.15 16.06 1.40
CA ILE A 107 5.83 17.48 1.28
C ILE A 107 6.87 18.26 0.45
N ILE A 108 8.14 17.86 0.51
CA ILE A 108 9.23 18.47 -0.25
C ILE A 108 9.08 18.25 -1.76
N THR A 109 8.54 17.10 -2.17
CA THR A 109 8.26 16.77 -3.57
C THR A 109 7.28 17.77 -4.21
N PHE A 110 6.42 18.39 -3.41
CA PHE A 110 5.44 19.40 -3.88
C PHE A 110 5.94 20.84 -3.74
N ILE A 111 6.76 21.13 -2.71
CA ILE A 111 7.31 22.47 -2.48
C ILE A 111 8.48 22.78 -3.43
N ASP A 112 9.32 21.80 -3.76
CA ASP A 112 10.51 22.04 -4.61
C ASP A 112 10.15 22.54 -6.02
N PRO A 113 9.14 21.98 -6.73
CA PRO A 113 8.66 22.53 -8.00
C PRO A 113 8.17 23.98 -7.86
N VAL A 114 7.50 24.34 -6.77
CA VAL A 114 7.05 25.72 -6.50
C VAL A 114 8.27 26.64 -6.34
N CYS A 115 9.28 26.23 -5.58
CA CYS A 115 10.52 26.99 -5.44
C CYS A 115 11.26 27.17 -6.77
N GLN A 116 11.29 26.13 -7.61
CA GLN A 116 11.92 26.19 -8.93
C GLN A 116 11.14 27.13 -9.87
N MET A 117 9.81 27.04 -9.88
CA MET A 117 8.98 27.89 -10.74
C MET A 117 9.00 29.36 -10.33
N GLU A 118 8.99 29.67 -9.03
CA GLU A 118 8.95 31.05 -8.55
C GLU A 118 10.33 31.70 -8.40
N PHE A 119 11.35 30.93 -8.01
CA PHE A 119 12.67 31.48 -7.65
C PHE A 119 13.84 30.89 -8.43
N ASN A 120 13.60 29.93 -9.33
CA ASN A 120 14.63 29.17 -10.05
C ASN A 120 15.71 28.58 -9.10
N LYS A 121 15.25 28.10 -7.94
CA LYS A 121 16.08 27.53 -6.88
C LYS A 121 15.41 26.27 -6.33
N THR A 122 16.23 25.34 -5.84
CA THR A 122 15.74 24.22 -5.02
C THR A 122 15.52 24.67 -3.58
N VAL A 123 14.77 23.89 -2.80
CA VAL A 123 14.53 24.15 -1.36
C VAL A 123 15.83 24.41 -0.58
N GLU A 124 16.92 23.70 -0.92
CA GLU A 124 18.25 23.88 -0.31
C GLU A 124 18.81 25.31 -0.52
N LYS A 125 18.55 25.92 -1.68
CA LYS A 125 19.10 27.23 -2.08
C LYS A 125 18.17 28.40 -1.78
N CYS A 126 16.88 28.15 -1.53
CA CYS A 126 15.93 29.18 -1.11
C CYS A 126 16.34 29.75 0.25
N ASN A 127 16.24 31.08 0.39
CA ASN A 127 16.31 31.70 1.72
C ASN A 127 14.98 31.47 2.47
N ASP A 128 14.96 31.82 3.75
CA ASP A 128 13.84 31.53 4.64
C ASP A 128 12.54 32.23 4.20
N GLU A 129 12.64 33.47 3.70
CA GLU A 129 11.51 34.24 3.17
C GLU A 129 10.94 33.62 1.88
N GLN A 130 11.81 33.19 0.96
CA GLN A 130 11.44 32.52 -0.28
C GLN A 130 10.74 31.19 0.00
N LEU A 131 11.27 30.39 0.93
CA LEU A 131 10.66 29.10 1.27
C LEU A 131 9.31 29.28 1.96
N ASN A 132 9.18 30.27 2.85
CA ASN A 132 7.90 30.60 3.48
C ASN A 132 6.89 31.13 2.45
N THR A 133 7.34 31.89 1.45
CA THR A 133 6.50 32.36 0.34
C THR A 133 5.98 31.17 -0.46
N ALA A 134 6.86 30.29 -0.93
CA ALA A 134 6.48 29.07 -1.66
C ALA A 134 5.49 28.19 -0.89
N LEU A 135 5.71 28.03 0.43
CA LEU A 135 4.80 27.29 1.31
C LEU A 135 3.41 27.93 1.37
N ASN A 136 3.35 29.25 1.52
CA ASN A 136 2.09 30.00 1.54
C ASN A 136 1.37 29.95 0.20
N ASP A 137 2.07 30.07 -0.92
CA ASP A 137 1.46 29.98 -2.26
C ASP A 137 0.95 28.58 -2.59
N LEU A 138 1.59 27.54 -2.04
CA LEU A 138 1.12 26.17 -2.16
C LEU A 138 -0.19 25.93 -1.39
N PHE A 139 -0.29 26.42 -0.14
CA PHE A 139 -1.43 26.09 0.73
C PHE A 139 -2.59 27.09 0.73
N ASN A 140 -2.35 28.34 0.35
CA ASN A 140 -3.40 29.36 0.33
C ASN A 140 -4.25 29.25 -0.95
N GLU A 141 -5.56 29.39 -0.78
CA GLU A 141 -6.47 29.46 -1.91
C GLU A 141 -6.26 30.76 -2.67
N GLN A 142 -6.22 30.65 -4.00
CA GLN A 142 -6.26 31.82 -4.84
C GLN A 142 -7.57 32.57 -4.59
N PRO A 143 -7.52 33.90 -4.41
CA PRO A 143 -8.74 34.70 -4.32
C PRO A 143 -9.53 34.53 -5.63
N SER A 144 -10.67 33.84 -5.54
CA SER A 144 -11.60 33.63 -6.63
C SER A 144 -12.49 34.87 -6.77
N GLY A 145 -11.92 35.96 -7.26
CA GLY A 145 -12.68 37.20 -7.42
C GLY A 145 -11.87 38.41 -7.83
N GLU A 146 -12.59 39.52 -7.87
CA GLU A 146 -12.06 40.84 -8.12
C GLU A 146 -11.12 41.27 -6.97
N ILE A 147 -9.83 41.44 -7.26
CA ILE A 147 -8.87 41.93 -6.25
C ILE A 147 -8.85 43.45 -6.27
N THR A 148 -9.16 44.05 -5.13
CA THR A 148 -9.04 45.49 -4.91
C THR A 148 -7.57 45.86 -4.72
N LEU A 149 -7.03 46.72 -5.57
CA LEU A 149 -5.60 47.04 -5.56
C LEU A 149 -5.21 48.10 -4.53
N PHE A 150 -6.14 48.94 -4.07
CA PHE A 150 -5.85 50.05 -3.15
C PHE A 150 -6.87 50.09 -1.99
N CYS A 151 -6.40 50.34 -0.76
CA CYS A 151 -7.21 50.14 0.44
C CYS A 151 -8.11 51.32 0.85
N THR A 152 -7.82 52.55 0.41
CA THR A 152 -8.66 53.75 0.58
C THR A 152 -8.05 54.91 -0.20
N ASP A 153 -8.82 55.54 -1.07
CA ASP A 153 -8.47 56.81 -1.71
C ASP A 153 -9.20 57.98 -1.01
N ASP A 154 -8.54 59.13 -0.84
CA ASP A 154 -9.05 60.31 -0.12
C ASP A 154 -9.94 61.15 -1.05
N PRO A 155 -11.26 61.29 -0.80
CA PRO A 155 -12.16 62.02 -1.68
C PRO A 155 -11.94 63.55 -1.75
N ASN A 156 -10.88 64.09 -1.13
CA ASN A 156 -10.60 65.53 -1.11
C ASN A 156 -9.15 65.91 -1.45
N GLU A 157 -8.51 65.26 -2.43
CA GLU A 157 -7.24 65.78 -2.95
C GLU A 157 -7.47 67.09 -3.76
N PRO A 158 -6.83 68.22 -3.42
CA PRO A 158 -6.89 69.43 -4.25
C PRO A 158 -6.04 69.27 -5.51
N ILE A 159 -6.68 68.94 -6.64
CA ILE A 159 -6.02 68.74 -7.95
C ILE A 159 -5.12 69.92 -8.35
N ASP A 160 -3.83 69.62 -8.56
CA ASP A 160 -2.81 70.57 -9.01
C ASP A 160 -2.63 70.51 -10.54
N TYR A 161 -3.49 71.19 -11.29
CA TYR A 161 -3.23 71.41 -12.72
C TYR A 161 -1.99 72.29 -12.87
N PRO A 162 -1.05 71.97 -13.79
CA PRO A 162 -0.11 72.97 -14.27
C PRO A 162 -0.94 74.13 -14.86
N ARG A 163 -0.94 75.30 -14.20
CA ARG A 163 -1.74 76.49 -14.60
C ARG A 163 -1.43 77.05 -15.99
N ALA A 164 -0.53 76.43 -16.75
CA ALA A 164 -0.21 76.85 -18.10
C ALA A 164 -1.19 76.18 -19.09
N PHE A 165 -2.12 76.97 -19.64
CA PHE A 165 -2.93 76.72 -20.85
C PHE A 165 -4.38 76.21 -20.73
N ILE A 166 -4.85 75.82 -19.54
CA ILE A 166 -6.27 75.49 -19.30
C ILE A 166 -6.94 76.64 -18.53
N ARG A 167 -8.04 77.20 -19.05
CA ARG A 167 -9.03 77.93 -18.23
C ARG A 167 -10.14 76.93 -17.94
N PRO A 168 -10.22 76.32 -16.75
CA PRO A 168 -11.34 75.44 -16.43
C PRO A 168 -12.57 76.29 -16.13
N SER A 169 -13.75 75.93 -16.64
CA SER A 169 -15.03 76.39 -16.05
C SER A 169 -15.45 75.53 -14.85
N LYS A 170 -14.83 74.34 -14.66
CA LYS A 170 -15.04 73.43 -13.52
C LYS A 170 -13.69 73.08 -12.87
N LYS A 171 -13.65 73.02 -11.53
CA LYS A 171 -12.43 72.75 -10.74
C LYS A 171 -12.03 71.26 -10.70
N THR A 172 -12.93 70.34 -11.02
CA THR A 172 -12.70 68.89 -11.01
C THR A 172 -13.48 68.22 -12.16
N VAL A 173 -13.00 67.07 -12.63
CA VAL A 173 -13.72 66.18 -13.56
C VAL A 173 -13.76 64.81 -12.90
N ASN A 174 -14.96 64.38 -12.49
CA ASN A 174 -15.13 63.16 -11.68
C ASN A 174 -14.74 61.89 -12.44
N SER A 175 -14.65 61.96 -13.77
CA SER A 175 -14.21 60.86 -14.62
C SER A 175 -12.68 60.73 -14.75
N ALA A 176 -11.93 61.72 -14.24
CA ALA A 176 -10.46 61.76 -14.28
C ALA A 176 -9.82 61.45 -12.92
N ASP A 177 -10.65 61.13 -11.92
CA ASP A 177 -10.32 60.95 -10.51
C ASP A 177 -10.60 59.48 -10.14
N ILE A 178 -9.53 58.72 -9.87
CA ILE A 178 -9.56 57.27 -9.70
C ILE A 178 -9.86 56.92 -8.24
N LYS A 179 -11.03 56.36 -7.98
CA LYS A 179 -11.41 55.88 -6.64
C LYS A 179 -10.73 54.56 -6.28
N ASN A 180 -10.62 53.63 -7.22
CA ASN A 180 -9.92 52.36 -7.02
C ASN A 180 -9.62 51.66 -8.35
N CYS A 181 -8.75 50.65 -8.31
CA CYS A 181 -8.52 49.76 -9.43
C CYS A 181 -8.71 48.30 -9.00
N TYR A 182 -9.13 47.51 -9.98
CA TYR A 182 -9.41 46.10 -9.80
C TYR A 182 -8.77 45.28 -10.91
N ILE A 183 -8.35 44.07 -10.56
CA ILE A 183 -7.95 43.06 -11.53
C ILE A 183 -8.82 41.82 -11.32
N THR A 184 -9.40 41.36 -12.42
CA THR A 184 -10.22 40.16 -12.45
C THR A 184 -9.66 39.16 -13.45
N LYS A 185 -9.42 37.93 -12.99
CA LYS A 185 -9.00 36.79 -13.83
C LYS A 185 -10.25 36.10 -14.38
N GLY A 186 -10.45 36.17 -15.70
CA GLY A 186 -11.40 35.32 -16.43
C GLY A 186 -10.73 34.04 -16.93
N ASN A 187 -11.50 33.15 -17.57
CA ASN A 187 -10.96 31.87 -18.08
C ASN A 187 -9.85 32.08 -19.13
N THR A 188 -10.08 32.98 -20.09
CA THR A 188 -9.14 33.27 -21.19
C THR A 188 -8.68 34.73 -21.23
N THR A 189 -9.32 35.60 -20.46
CA THR A 189 -9.06 37.04 -20.45
C THR A 189 -8.66 37.53 -19.07
N LEU A 190 -7.89 38.61 -19.05
CA LEU A 190 -7.58 39.35 -17.84
C LEU A 190 -8.19 40.74 -17.98
N THR A 191 -9.01 41.13 -17.00
CA THR A 191 -9.74 42.41 -17.02
C THR A 191 -9.18 43.34 -15.97
N PHE A 192 -8.78 44.53 -16.41
CA PHE A 192 -8.30 45.62 -15.56
C PHE A 192 -9.38 46.69 -15.51
N SER A 193 -9.90 46.99 -14.32
CA SER A 193 -10.99 47.94 -14.14
C SER A 193 -10.54 49.15 -13.33
N PHE A 194 -10.84 50.34 -13.82
CA PHE A 194 -10.64 51.62 -13.14
C PHE A 194 -12.00 52.12 -12.66
N GLU A 195 -12.22 52.20 -11.36
CA GLU A 195 -13.41 52.85 -10.78
C GLU A 195 -13.12 54.33 -10.59
N VAL A 196 -13.93 55.17 -11.21
CA VAL A 196 -13.85 56.64 -11.10
C VAL A 196 -15.09 57.19 -10.40
N TYR A 197 -15.02 58.41 -9.87
CA TYR A 197 -16.14 58.99 -9.12
C TYR A 197 -17.43 59.14 -9.95
N SER A 198 -17.31 59.49 -11.24
CA SER A 198 -18.47 59.48 -12.15
C SER A 198 -18.07 59.50 -13.61
N LEU A 199 -18.67 58.62 -14.42
CA LEU A 199 -18.55 58.64 -15.88
C LEU A 199 -19.62 59.49 -16.59
N SER A 200 -20.53 60.14 -15.85
CA SER A 200 -21.60 60.96 -16.44
C SER A 200 -21.09 62.18 -17.20
N ASP A 201 -19.82 62.56 -17.02
CA ASP A 201 -19.17 63.64 -17.74
C ASP A 201 -18.84 63.29 -19.21
N PHE A 202 -18.94 62.01 -19.61
CA PHE A 202 -18.78 61.59 -21.02
C PHE A 202 -20.08 61.75 -21.80
N PRO A 203 -20.13 62.60 -22.85
CA PRO A 203 -21.24 62.57 -23.81
C PRO A 203 -21.24 61.24 -24.59
N SER A 204 -22.37 60.88 -25.20
CA SER A 204 -22.57 59.63 -25.98
C SER A 204 -21.50 59.34 -27.04
N ASP A 205 -20.70 60.34 -27.40
CA ASP A 205 -19.75 60.31 -28.51
C ASP A 205 -18.29 60.06 -28.05
N LEU A 206 -18.07 59.57 -26.81
CA LEU A 206 -16.76 59.19 -26.24
C LEU A 206 -15.69 60.31 -26.32
N LYS A 207 -16.12 61.58 -26.34
CA LYS A 207 -15.21 62.73 -26.45
C LYS A 207 -14.57 63.05 -25.09
N PRO A 208 -13.26 63.38 -25.04
CA PRO A 208 -12.63 63.85 -23.80
C PRO A 208 -13.39 65.03 -23.18
N PRO A 209 -13.59 65.04 -21.85
CA PRO A 209 -14.39 66.06 -21.15
C PRO A 209 -13.76 67.47 -21.23
N PHE A 210 -12.47 67.56 -21.56
CA PHE A 210 -11.76 68.83 -21.73
C PHE A 210 -11.79 69.30 -23.19
N SER A 211 -12.24 70.53 -23.44
CA SER A 211 -12.41 71.08 -24.80
C SER A 211 -11.13 71.24 -25.64
N LYS A 212 -9.94 71.16 -25.00
CA LYS A 212 -8.62 71.32 -25.64
C LYS A 212 -7.77 70.04 -25.57
N VAL A 213 -8.30 68.95 -25.04
CA VAL A 213 -7.59 67.68 -24.96
C VAL A 213 -7.90 66.87 -26.20
N SER A 214 -6.84 66.41 -26.87
CA SER A 214 -6.99 65.54 -28.04
C SER A 214 -7.11 64.08 -27.64
N THR A 215 -6.38 63.66 -26.60
CA THR A 215 -6.30 62.26 -26.18
C THR A 215 -6.25 62.19 -24.65
N MET A 216 -6.98 61.24 -24.07
CA MET A 216 -6.99 60.98 -22.63
C MET A 216 -6.74 59.50 -22.37
N GLU A 217 -6.02 59.18 -21.30
CA GLU A 217 -5.60 57.82 -20.99
C GLU A 217 -5.62 57.57 -19.47
N TRP A 218 -6.27 56.47 -19.07
CA TRP A 218 -6.18 55.90 -17.72
C TRP A 218 -5.20 54.74 -17.80
N TYR A 219 -4.21 54.70 -16.90
CA TYR A 219 -3.18 53.68 -16.93
C TYR A 219 -2.96 53.07 -15.55
N LEU A 220 -2.59 51.79 -15.52
CA LEU A 220 -2.18 51.05 -14.34
C LEU A 220 -0.76 50.55 -14.57
N ASP A 221 0.17 51.08 -13.77
CA ASP A 221 1.55 50.61 -13.65
C ASP A 221 1.60 49.33 -12.81
N PHE A 222 2.40 48.37 -13.25
CA PHE A 222 2.72 47.16 -12.49
C PHE A 222 4.01 46.51 -13.00
N GLN A 223 4.52 45.56 -12.23
CA GLN A 223 5.69 44.75 -12.57
C GLN A 223 5.42 43.27 -12.32
N ASN A 224 6.05 42.41 -13.11
CA ASN A 224 6.10 40.99 -12.82
C ASN A 224 7.30 40.71 -11.89
N SER A 225 7.04 40.35 -10.63
CA SER A 225 8.08 40.15 -9.61
C SER A 225 8.80 38.80 -9.71
N LEU A 226 8.29 37.86 -10.52
CA LEU A 226 8.94 36.55 -10.73
C LEU A 226 9.99 36.58 -11.85
N ILE A 227 10.04 37.66 -12.63
CA ILE A 227 11.10 37.87 -13.62
C ILE A 227 12.36 38.38 -12.90
N PRO A 228 13.55 37.80 -13.16
CA PRO A 228 14.79 38.27 -12.55
C PRO A 228 15.01 39.78 -12.77
N PRO A 229 15.58 40.52 -11.81
CA PRO A 229 15.74 41.97 -11.90
C PRO A 229 16.46 42.45 -13.18
N GLU A 230 17.39 41.64 -13.69
CA GLU A 230 18.16 41.89 -14.92
C GLU A 230 17.27 41.95 -16.17
N TYR A 231 16.14 41.25 -16.15
CA TYR A 231 15.17 41.16 -17.25
C TYR A 231 13.82 41.78 -16.89
N SER A 232 13.72 42.40 -15.71
CA SER A 232 12.47 42.97 -15.22
C SER A 232 12.03 44.14 -16.10
N MET A 233 10.82 44.03 -16.62
CA MET A 233 10.17 45.07 -17.42
C MET A 233 9.17 45.85 -16.56
N GLY A 234 9.06 47.15 -16.82
CA GLY A 234 7.94 47.95 -16.31
C GLY A 234 6.78 47.90 -17.27
N TYR A 235 5.57 47.63 -16.78
CA TYR A 235 4.36 47.60 -17.60
C TYR A 235 3.40 48.71 -17.18
N GLN A 236 2.75 49.37 -18.15
CA GLN A 236 1.56 50.19 -17.91
C GLN A 236 0.46 49.77 -18.87
N ILE A 237 -0.59 49.12 -18.38
CA ILE A 237 -1.77 48.87 -19.22
C ILE A 237 -2.68 50.09 -19.19
N ALA A 238 -3.20 50.49 -20.34
CA ALA A 238 -3.87 51.76 -20.48
C ALA A 238 -5.10 51.72 -21.39
N ALA A 239 -6.18 52.34 -20.92
CA ALA A 239 -7.39 52.61 -21.68
C ALA A 239 -7.25 53.99 -22.29
N ARG A 240 -7.19 54.09 -23.62
CA ARG A 240 -6.99 55.37 -24.30
C ARG A 240 -8.20 55.74 -25.13
N ILE A 241 -8.68 56.97 -24.93
CA ILE A 241 -9.60 57.65 -25.85
C ILE A 241 -8.76 58.51 -26.78
N GLU A 242 -8.79 58.22 -28.08
CA GLU A 242 -8.03 58.95 -29.08
C GLU A 242 -8.85 59.24 -30.35
N PRO A 243 -8.51 60.29 -31.11
CA PRO A 243 -9.16 60.56 -32.37
C PRO A 243 -8.82 59.47 -33.40
N THR A 244 -9.79 59.05 -34.20
CA THR A 244 -9.57 58.03 -35.25
C THR A 244 -8.66 58.53 -36.38
N VAL A 245 -8.48 59.85 -36.50
CA VAL A 245 -7.78 60.47 -37.62
C VAL A 245 -6.61 61.35 -37.14
N HIS A 246 -5.51 61.36 -37.90
CA HIS A 246 -4.38 62.29 -37.69
C HIS A 246 -4.53 63.57 -38.53
N TYR A 247 -4.05 64.69 -38.01
CA TYR A 247 -4.02 65.99 -38.68
C TYR A 247 -2.91 66.10 -39.73
N TRP A 248 -1.77 65.49 -39.45
CA TRP A 248 -0.55 65.69 -40.25
C TRP A 248 0.36 64.49 -40.10
N GLU A 249 0.91 64.01 -41.21
CA GLU A 249 1.97 62.99 -41.26
C GLU A 249 3.31 63.64 -41.63
N ILE A 250 4.23 63.70 -40.67
CA ILE A 250 5.59 64.22 -40.89
C ILE A 250 6.38 63.18 -41.71
N GLY A 251 6.69 63.53 -42.96
CA GLY A 251 7.35 62.63 -43.93
C GLY A 251 6.64 62.63 -45.29
N ASN A 252 5.33 62.90 -45.30
CA ASN A 252 4.58 63.18 -46.52
C ASN A 252 4.83 64.62 -47.01
N SER A 253 4.56 64.85 -48.30
CA SER A 253 4.66 66.19 -48.87
C SER A 253 3.65 67.15 -48.23
N VAL A 254 4.00 68.44 -48.11
CA VAL A 254 3.11 69.48 -47.54
C VAL A 254 1.78 69.56 -48.31
N HIS A 255 1.82 69.40 -49.63
CA HIS A 255 0.63 69.40 -50.49
C HIS A 255 -0.33 68.23 -50.16
N GLU A 256 0.23 67.06 -49.91
CA GLU A 256 -0.52 65.84 -49.63
C GLU A 256 -1.18 65.86 -48.24
N ASN A 257 -0.46 66.35 -47.22
CA ASN A 257 -1.01 66.59 -45.89
C ASN A 257 -2.19 67.59 -45.92
N ILE A 258 -2.06 68.70 -46.66
CA ILE A 258 -3.14 69.70 -46.79
C ILE A 258 -4.35 69.10 -47.51
N LYS A 259 -4.14 68.34 -48.59
CA LYS A 259 -5.21 67.68 -49.34
C LYS A 259 -5.97 66.68 -48.47
N GLN A 260 -5.26 65.83 -47.72
CA GLN A 260 -5.87 64.88 -46.79
C GLN A 260 -6.64 65.58 -45.67
N LEU A 261 -6.10 66.65 -45.09
CA LEU A 261 -6.76 67.42 -44.04
C LEU A 261 -8.08 68.05 -44.53
N ILE A 262 -8.09 68.66 -45.72
CA ILE A 262 -9.31 69.22 -46.34
C ILE A 262 -10.35 68.12 -46.61
N GLN A 263 -9.91 66.95 -47.07
CA GLN A 263 -10.79 65.82 -47.33
C GLN A 263 -11.43 65.28 -46.04
N LYS A 264 -10.66 65.16 -44.96
CA LYS A 264 -11.13 64.75 -43.62
C LYS A 264 -12.09 65.76 -43.00
N ILE A 265 -11.84 67.07 -43.18
CA ILE A 265 -12.77 68.15 -42.79
C ILE A 265 -14.10 68.00 -43.53
N ARG A 266 -14.05 67.77 -44.86
CA ARG A 266 -15.25 67.64 -45.70
C ARG A 266 -16.10 66.42 -45.32
N ASN A 267 -15.45 65.32 -44.94
CA ASN A 267 -16.11 64.08 -44.55
C ASN A 267 -16.60 64.05 -43.08
N HIS A 268 -16.42 65.14 -42.31
CA HIS A 268 -16.77 65.21 -40.87
C HIS A 268 -16.06 64.17 -39.98
N GLU A 269 -14.92 63.64 -40.41
CA GLU A 269 -14.17 62.58 -39.71
C GLU A 269 -13.28 63.13 -38.58
N LEU A 270 -13.13 64.45 -38.45
CA LEU A 270 -12.27 65.07 -37.44
C LEU A 270 -12.83 65.06 -36.02
N ALA A 271 -14.07 64.63 -35.78
CA ALA A 271 -14.66 64.61 -34.43
C ALA A 271 -14.96 63.19 -33.93
N SER A 272 -14.53 62.15 -34.64
CA SER A 272 -14.73 60.75 -34.23
C SER A 272 -13.59 60.27 -33.33
N TYR A 273 -13.97 59.68 -32.20
CA TYR A 273 -13.07 59.08 -31.24
C TYR A 273 -13.21 57.56 -31.26
N LYS A 274 -12.12 56.87 -30.94
CA LYS A 274 -12.10 55.44 -30.67
C LYS A 274 -11.46 55.20 -29.31
N THR A 275 -11.82 54.08 -28.72
CA THR A 275 -11.23 53.55 -27.49
C THR A 275 -10.27 52.43 -27.87
N THR A 276 -9.03 52.54 -27.44
CA THR A 276 -7.98 51.59 -27.77
C THR A 276 -7.27 51.17 -26.48
N ALA A 277 -7.01 49.87 -26.31
CA ALA A 277 -6.17 49.36 -25.24
C ALA A 277 -4.69 49.42 -25.64
N TYR A 278 -3.85 49.96 -24.78
CA TYR A 278 -2.40 50.02 -24.97
C TYR A 278 -1.67 49.33 -23.82
N LEU A 279 -0.58 48.66 -24.14
CA LEU A 279 0.41 48.20 -23.18
C LEU A 279 1.70 49.00 -23.37
N TRP A 280 2.04 49.83 -22.40
CA TRP A 280 3.31 50.53 -22.34
C TRP A 280 4.36 49.63 -21.70
N ILE A 281 5.43 49.31 -22.43
CA ILE A 281 6.53 48.48 -21.93
C ILE A 281 7.76 49.34 -21.75
N LYS A 282 8.41 49.24 -20.59
CA LYS A 282 9.74 49.78 -20.32
C LYS A 282 10.74 48.63 -20.31
N PRO A 283 11.56 48.48 -21.36
CA PRO A 283 12.58 47.45 -21.42
C PRO A 283 13.63 47.58 -20.31
N PRO A 284 14.32 46.50 -19.94
CA PRO A 284 15.37 46.53 -18.91
C PRO A 284 16.48 47.51 -19.30
N GLY A 285 16.94 48.32 -18.35
CA GLY A 285 18.02 49.29 -18.56
C GLY A 285 17.65 50.57 -19.32
N GLN A 286 16.42 50.70 -19.82
CA GLN A 286 15.97 51.91 -20.53
C GLN A 286 15.17 52.85 -19.61
N GLU A 287 15.17 54.15 -19.89
CA GLU A 287 14.37 55.12 -19.12
C GLU A 287 12.95 55.36 -19.67
N MET A 288 12.70 54.99 -20.93
CA MET A 288 11.47 55.31 -21.67
C MET A 288 10.52 54.11 -21.78
N PHE A 289 9.21 54.37 -21.70
CA PHE A 289 8.17 53.40 -22.06
C PHE A 289 7.77 53.52 -23.54
N PHE A 290 7.51 52.38 -24.17
CA PHE A 290 7.02 52.26 -25.54
C PHE A 290 5.59 51.72 -25.56
N PRO A 291 4.64 52.38 -26.24
CA PRO A 291 3.27 51.89 -26.31
C PRO A 291 3.10 50.86 -27.42
N LEU A 292 2.48 49.74 -27.07
CA LEU A 292 2.03 48.70 -28.00
C LEU A 292 0.50 48.65 -27.97
N GLN A 293 -0.12 48.69 -29.14
CA GLN A 293 -1.56 48.53 -29.24
C GLN A 293 -1.91 47.04 -29.10
N LEU A 294 -2.80 46.73 -28.15
CA LEU A 294 -3.27 45.36 -27.94
C LEU A 294 -4.37 45.02 -28.95
N GLN A 295 -4.20 43.90 -29.67
CA GLN A 295 -5.11 43.43 -30.73
C GLN A 295 -6.40 42.84 -30.16
N THR A 296 -6.31 42.11 -29.05
CA THR A 296 -7.46 41.51 -28.35
C THR A 296 -8.03 42.41 -27.26
N GLY A 297 -7.42 43.57 -27.02
CA GLY A 297 -7.82 44.48 -25.95
C GLY A 297 -9.09 45.24 -26.26
N ASN A 298 -10.17 44.95 -25.53
CA ASN A 298 -11.44 45.68 -25.61
C ASN A 298 -11.58 46.63 -24.43
N VAL A 299 -11.94 47.89 -24.70
CA VAL A 299 -12.15 48.92 -23.68
C VAL A 299 -13.63 49.26 -23.60
N THR A 300 -14.22 49.12 -22.41
CA THR A 300 -15.64 49.43 -22.17
C THR A 300 -15.80 50.44 -21.04
N PHE A 301 -16.88 51.24 -21.12
CA PHE A 301 -17.22 52.26 -20.12
C PHE A 301 -18.59 51.90 -19.55
N ASP A 302 -18.63 51.40 -18.32
CA ASP A 302 -19.87 51.06 -17.64
C ASP A 302 -20.37 52.24 -16.79
N LEU A 303 -21.40 52.92 -17.30
CA LEU A 303 -22.04 54.06 -16.64
C LEU A 303 -22.79 53.68 -15.36
N LYS A 304 -23.15 52.41 -15.14
CA LYS A 304 -23.88 51.99 -13.92
C LYS A 304 -22.94 51.85 -12.74
N THR A 305 -21.73 51.33 -12.99
CA THR A 305 -20.71 51.07 -11.97
C THR A 305 -19.63 52.16 -11.94
N ASN A 306 -19.66 53.12 -12.87
CA ASN A 306 -18.61 54.12 -13.10
C ASN A 306 -17.21 53.48 -13.30
N ARG A 307 -17.18 52.34 -14.02
CA ARG A 307 -15.95 51.59 -14.27
C ARG A 307 -15.52 51.67 -15.73
N ILE A 308 -14.21 51.82 -15.94
CA ILE A 308 -13.56 51.71 -17.24
C ILE A 308 -12.82 50.37 -17.25
N GLU A 309 -13.19 49.47 -18.14
CA GLU A 309 -12.66 48.10 -18.14
C GLU A 309 -11.83 47.83 -19.39
N ILE A 310 -10.65 47.25 -19.21
CA ILE A 310 -9.79 46.75 -20.28
C ILE A 310 -9.75 45.23 -20.18
N SER A 311 -10.43 44.53 -21.09
CA SER A 311 -10.35 43.07 -21.18
C SER A 311 -9.41 42.67 -22.30
N VAL A 312 -8.37 41.88 -21.98
CA VAL A 312 -7.34 41.43 -22.93
C VAL A 312 -7.19 39.92 -22.84
N SER A 313 -6.91 39.26 -23.97
CA SER A 313 -6.56 37.84 -23.97
C SER A 313 -5.27 37.58 -23.20
N ARG A 314 -5.27 36.56 -22.34
CA ARG A 314 -4.06 36.11 -21.63
C ARG A 314 -2.98 35.62 -22.60
N GLN A 315 -3.37 35.02 -23.72
CA GLN A 315 -2.45 34.57 -24.76
C GLN A 315 -1.70 35.74 -25.43
N GLU A 316 -2.32 36.91 -25.54
CA GLU A 316 -1.62 38.09 -26.04
C GLU A 316 -0.68 38.66 -24.97
N LEU A 317 -1.17 38.78 -23.72
CA LEU A 317 -0.35 39.25 -22.60
C LEU A 317 0.86 38.34 -22.30
N SER A 318 0.77 37.04 -22.62
CA SER A 318 1.85 36.08 -22.45
C SER A 318 3.06 36.40 -23.32
N THR A 319 2.84 36.90 -24.55
CA THR A 319 3.91 37.30 -25.48
C THR A 319 4.79 38.43 -24.93
N TYR A 320 4.27 39.19 -23.97
CA TYR A 320 4.96 40.31 -23.32
C TYR A 320 5.45 40.00 -21.91
N GLY A 321 5.26 38.77 -21.39
CA GLY A 321 5.76 38.35 -20.08
C GLY A 321 4.86 38.67 -18.87
N ILE A 322 3.58 39.00 -19.08
CA ILE A 322 2.63 39.37 -18.00
C ILE A 322 1.79 38.17 -17.51
N ALA A 323 1.57 37.20 -18.39
CA ALA A 323 0.84 35.96 -18.07
C ALA A 323 1.46 34.82 -18.89
N LEU A 324 2.71 34.46 -18.58
CA LEU A 324 3.52 33.57 -19.41
C LEU A 324 2.81 32.23 -19.70
N GLN A 325 2.73 31.88 -20.99
CA GLN A 325 2.13 30.66 -21.51
C GLN A 325 3.03 30.08 -22.60
N TYR A 326 3.38 28.81 -22.50
CA TYR A 326 4.15 28.06 -23.49
C TYR A 326 3.31 26.89 -24.01
N GLY A 327 2.69 27.09 -25.19
CA GLY A 327 1.70 26.15 -25.68
C GLY A 327 0.52 26.08 -24.70
N SER A 328 0.28 24.91 -24.12
CA SER A 328 -0.75 24.68 -23.10
C SER A 328 -0.29 24.91 -21.67
N PHE A 329 1.01 25.15 -21.45
CA PHE A 329 1.57 25.28 -20.10
C PHE A 329 1.53 26.73 -19.61
N GLU A 330 0.95 26.98 -18.44
CA GLU A 330 0.94 28.29 -17.79
C GLU A 330 2.03 28.36 -16.72
N LEU A 331 2.83 29.43 -16.72
CA LEU A 331 3.82 29.69 -15.67
C LEU A 331 3.23 30.61 -14.61
N PRO A 332 3.60 30.45 -13.32
CA PRO A 332 3.15 31.36 -12.27
C PRO A 332 3.66 32.77 -12.58
N THR A 333 2.81 33.77 -12.32
CA THR A 333 3.16 35.18 -12.45
C THR A 333 2.67 35.92 -11.21
N LYS A 334 3.47 36.82 -10.64
CA LYS A 334 3.04 37.71 -9.55
C LYS A 334 3.14 39.14 -10.02
N LEU A 335 1.99 39.79 -10.17
CA LEU A 335 1.93 41.20 -10.51
C LEU A 335 1.97 41.99 -9.20
N THR A 336 2.91 42.93 -9.13
CA THR A 336 3.20 43.74 -7.95
C THR A 336 3.48 45.19 -8.37
N ASN A 337 3.75 46.02 -7.37
CA ASN A 337 4.11 47.42 -7.57
C ASN A 337 3.03 48.21 -8.32
N PHE A 338 1.77 48.09 -7.89
CA PHE A 338 0.65 48.77 -8.54
C PHE A 338 0.64 50.27 -8.23
N SER A 339 0.55 51.09 -9.28
CA SER A 339 0.08 52.48 -9.20
C SER A 339 -0.78 52.82 -10.40
N ALA A 340 -1.90 53.48 -10.21
CA ALA A 340 -2.76 53.94 -11.29
C ALA A 340 -2.61 55.45 -11.50
N GLY A 341 -3.01 55.94 -12.66
CA GLY A 341 -3.09 57.37 -12.90
C GLY A 341 -3.83 57.72 -14.17
N VAL A 342 -4.11 59.02 -14.30
CA VAL A 342 -4.77 59.59 -15.47
C VAL A 342 -3.85 60.62 -16.10
N ARG A 343 -3.78 60.61 -17.44
CA ARG A 343 -2.99 61.56 -18.21
C ARG A 343 -3.69 61.98 -19.48
N TYR A 344 -3.32 63.15 -19.99
CA TYR A 344 -3.84 63.67 -21.24
C TYR A 344 -2.74 64.25 -22.13
N TYR A 345 -3.01 64.25 -23.42
CA TYR A 345 -2.16 64.84 -24.45
C TYR A 345 -2.90 65.97 -25.17
N GLN A 346 -2.17 67.04 -25.46
CA GLN A 346 -2.64 68.19 -26.20
C GLN A 346 -1.69 68.47 -27.37
N THR A 347 -2.24 68.63 -28.57
CA THR A 347 -1.44 68.90 -29.78
C THR A 347 -0.70 70.23 -29.69
N PRO A 348 0.63 70.25 -29.90
CA PRO A 348 1.39 71.49 -30.00
C PRO A 348 0.89 72.34 -31.18
N LEU A 349 0.75 73.65 -31.00
CA LEU A 349 0.38 74.66 -32.01
C LEU A 349 -1.06 74.66 -32.56
N LEU A 350 -1.84 73.58 -32.42
CA LEU A 350 -3.23 73.51 -32.91
C LEU A 350 -4.20 73.25 -31.73
N ASN A 351 -4.87 74.30 -31.25
CA ASN A 351 -5.85 74.25 -30.15
C ASN A 351 -7.25 73.77 -30.60
N ARG A 352 -7.31 72.74 -31.46
CA ARG A 352 -8.58 72.17 -31.96
C ARG A 352 -8.67 70.70 -31.50
N PRO A 353 -9.82 70.24 -30.98
CA PRO A 353 -10.03 68.82 -30.67
C PRO A 353 -10.15 68.01 -31.97
N GLY A 354 -9.69 66.75 -31.95
CA GLY A 354 -10.06 65.79 -33.00
C GLY A 354 -8.96 65.20 -33.88
N GLY A 355 -7.68 65.46 -33.62
CA GLY A 355 -6.61 64.83 -34.38
C GLY A 355 -5.27 64.88 -33.68
N HIS A 356 -4.36 64.00 -34.10
CA HIS A 356 -2.99 63.92 -33.59
C HIS A 356 -1.99 64.04 -34.75
N ILE A 357 -0.70 64.22 -34.43
CA ILE A 357 0.36 64.28 -35.43
C ILE A 357 1.07 62.93 -35.42
N VAL A 358 1.24 62.35 -36.61
CA VAL A 358 2.01 61.13 -36.82
C VAL A 358 3.26 61.45 -37.62
N ILE A 359 4.28 60.60 -37.50
CA ILE A 359 5.56 60.74 -38.17
C ILE A 359 5.79 59.45 -38.96
N ASN A 360 6.13 59.56 -40.24
CA ASN A 360 6.52 58.40 -41.02
C ASN A 360 7.84 57.83 -40.46
N THR A 361 7.81 56.57 -40.05
CA THR A 361 8.90 55.94 -39.32
C THR A 361 10.17 55.86 -40.16
N SER A 362 10.05 55.53 -41.46
CA SER A 362 11.18 55.47 -42.39
C SER A 362 11.83 56.85 -42.62
N TYR A 363 11.01 57.89 -42.66
CA TYR A 363 11.45 59.27 -42.78
C TYR A 363 12.17 59.74 -41.50
N LEU A 364 11.61 59.43 -40.33
CA LEU A 364 12.19 59.76 -39.02
C LEU A 364 13.61 59.18 -38.89
N PHE A 365 13.79 57.89 -39.18
CA PHE A 365 15.09 57.23 -39.09
C PHE A 365 16.09 57.79 -40.10
N THR A 366 15.68 58.00 -41.35
CA THR A 366 16.54 58.63 -42.36
C THR A 366 16.98 60.03 -41.92
N CYS A 367 16.10 60.78 -41.25
CA CYS A 367 16.41 62.11 -40.73
C CYS A 367 17.38 62.04 -39.54
N LEU A 368 17.14 61.15 -38.58
CA LEU A 368 17.99 60.95 -37.40
C LEU A 368 19.39 60.47 -37.78
N GLN A 369 19.52 59.52 -38.71
CA GLN A 369 20.81 59.01 -39.19
C GLN A 369 21.62 60.09 -39.93
N ARG A 370 20.95 60.96 -40.72
CA ARG A 370 21.57 62.14 -41.36
C ARG A 370 21.98 63.22 -40.35
N LEU A 371 21.31 63.30 -39.22
CA LEU A 371 21.61 64.26 -38.15
C LEU A 371 22.76 63.76 -37.26
N GLN A 372 22.81 62.46 -36.93
CA GLN A 372 23.92 61.83 -36.20
C GLN A 372 25.24 61.89 -36.97
N SER A 373 25.22 61.71 -38.29
CA SER A 373 26.43 61.78 -39.14
C SER A 373 27.07 63.18 -39.25
N ARG A 374 26.47 64.22 -38.64
CA ARG A 374 27.01 65.59 -38.60
C ARG A 374 27.48 65.95 -37.19
N THR A 375 28.79 66.17 -37.03
CA THR A 375 29.46 66.41 -35.74
C THR A 375 28.88 67.53 -34.88
N LEU A 376 28.56 68.69 -35.48
CA LEU A 376 28.01 69.84 -34.73
C LEU A 376 26.51 69.71 -34.42
N LEU A 377 25.71 69.28 -35.40
CA LEU A 377 24.25 69.16 -35.27
C LEU A 377 23.87 67.98 -34.37
N GLY A 378 24.60 66.86 -34.44
CA GLY A 378 24.39 65.70 -33.57
C GLY A 378 24.51 66.07 -32.09
N SER A 379 25.53 66.86 -31.70
CA SER A 379 25.72 67.31 -30.31
C SER A 379 24.63 68.24 -29.79
N LEU A 380 23.94 68.97 -30.68
CA LEU A 380 22.90 69.92 -30.35
C LEU A 380 21.54 69.21 -30.22
N VAL A 381 21.28 68.26 -31.13
CA VAL A 381 20.12 67.39 -31.11
C VAL A 381 20.17 66.46 -29.88
N SER A 382 21.31 65.87 -29.56
CA SER A 382 21.47 65.03 -28.35
C SER A 382 21.20 65.83 -27.08
N ARG A 383 21.65 67.08 -26.99
CA ARG A 383 21.40 67.96 -25.84
C ARG A 383 19.92 68.36 -25.71
N VAL A 384 19.22 68.56 -26.83
CA VAL A 384 17.77 68.82 -26.84
C VAL A 384 16.98 67.58 -26.45
N LEU A 385 17.37 66.40 -26.93
CA LEU A 385 16.71 65.13 -26.61
C LEU A 385 16.98 64.68 -25.17
N GLN A 386 18.18 64.94 -24.62
CA GLN A 386 18.47 64.77 -23.20
C GLN A 386 17.56 65.60 -22.29
N LYS A 387 17.14 66.80 -22.72
CA LYS A 387 16.16 67.61 -21.97
C LYS A 387 14.82 66.89 -21.79
N TYR A 388 14.49 65.97 -22.68
CA TYR A 388 13.30 65.11 -22.62
C TYR A 388 13.63 63.67 -22.20
N LYS A 389 14.82 63.43 -21.64
CA LYS A 389 15.33 62.10 -21.23
C LYS A 389 15.35 61.06 -22.35
N ILE A 390 15.61 61.51 -23.58
CA ILE A 390 15.71 60.63 -24.75
C ILE A 390 17.19 60.47 -25.08
N ASN A 391 17.74 59.26 -24.91
CA ASN A 391 19.09 58.92 -25.34
C ASN A 391 19.08 58.45 -26.80
N LEU A 392 19.92 59.08 -27.62
CA LEU A 392 19.92 58.92 -29.08
C LEU A 392 20.62 57.63 -29.52
N ASP A 393 21.62 57.19 -28.74
CA ASP A 393 22.37 55.96 -29.01
C ASP A 393 21.53 54.72 -28.66
N GLU A 394 20.83 54.75 -27.52
CA GLU A 394 19.85 53.70 -27.14
C GLU A 394 18.69 53.58 -28.14
N PHE A 395 18.17 54.70 -28.64
CA PHE A 395 17.11 54.71 -29.64
C PHE A 395 17.58 54.12 -30.99
N SER A 396 18.85 54.32 -31.33
CA SER A 396 19.49 53.75 -32.52
C SER A 396 19.66 52.23 -32.38
N ASP A 397 20.18 51.74 -31.26
CA ASP A 397 20.37 50.31 -30.99
C ASP A 397 19.03 49.56 -30.90
N LEU A 398 18.01 50.19 -30.31
CA LEU A 398 16.65 49.65 -30.31
C LEU A 398 16.09 49.56 -31.73
N SER A 399 16.40 50.54 -32.59
CA SER A 399 15.95 50.54 -33.99
C SER A 399 16.64 49.44 -34.81
N GLU A 400 17.95 49.25 -34.71
CA GLU A 400 18.66 48.21 -35.47
C GLU A 400 18.22 46.79 -35.09
N ASN A 401 17.92 46.54 -33.81
CA ASN A 401 17.46 45.23 -33.34
C ASN A 401 15.97 44.95 -33.63
N MET A 402 15.16 45.97 -33.89
CA MET A 402 13.70 45.85 -34.10
C MET A 402 13.26 46.08 -35.55
N ILE A 403 14.09 46.72 -36.39
CA ILE A 403 13.84 46.91 -37.82
C ILE A 403 13.99 45.55 -38.52
N GLY A 404 12.86 44.91 -38.78
CA GLY A 404 12.75 43.55 -39.30
C GLY A 404 11.64 42.73 -38.64
N THR A 405 11.11 43.22 -37.52
CA THR A 405 9.92 42.67 -36.85
C THR A 405 8.68 43.50 -37.20
N ASP A 406 7.49 42.88 -37.27
CA ASP A 406 6.20 43.58 -37.49
C ASP A 406 5.77 44.46 -36.28
N ILE A 407 6.65 44.65 -35.29
CA ILE A 407 6.37 45.28 -34.00
C ILE A 407 6.36 46.81 -34.09
N PHE A 408 7.10 47.42 -35.04
CA PHE A 408 7.13 48.88 -35.21
C PHE A 408 6.16 49.36 -36.30
N PRO A 409 5.23 50.28 -35.99
CA PRO A 409 4.27 50.76 -36.98
C PRO A 409 4.96 51.62 -38.06
N SER A 410 4.39 51.60 -39.26
CA SER A 410 4.82 52.42 -40.41
C SER A 410 4.73 53.93 -40.12
N THR A 411 3.89 54.31 -39.16
CA THR A 411 3.74 55.68 -38.66
C THR A 411 3.82 55.70 -37.12
N PHE A 412 4.58 56.64 -36.58
CA PHE A 412 4.80 56.85 -35.15
C PHE A 412 4.03 58.09 -34.69
N SER A 413 3.05 57.93 -33.78
CA SER A 413 2.30 59.06 -33.24
C SER A 413 3.11 59.82 -32.18
N LEU A 414 2.96 61.15 -32.11
CA LEU A 414 3.51 61.93 -30.98
C LEU A 414 2.92 61.52 -29.63
N THR A 415 1.72 60.93 -29.62
CA THR A 415 1.14 60.34 -28.39
C THR A 415 1.92 59.13 -27.90
N ALA A 416 2.87 58.59 -28.69
CA ALA A 416 3.74 57.51 -28.26
C ALA A 416 4.94 57.97 -27.41
N ILE A 417 5.16 59.28 -27.26
CA ILE A 417 6.26 59.85 -26.46
C ILE A 417 5.72 60.21 -25.07
N GLN A 418 5.93 59.33 -24.09
CA GLN A 418 5.39 59.47 -22.73
C GLN A 418 5.69 60.85 -22.07
N PRO A 419 6.90 61.44 -22.19
CA PRO A 419 7.18 62.78 -21.63
C PRO A 419 6.31 63.94 -22.15
N LEU A 420 5.60 63.78 -23.28
CA LEU A 420 4.70 64.80 -23.81
C LEU A 420 3.30 64.78 -23.16
N TRP A 421 3.01 63.79 -22.31
CA TRP A 421 1.75 63.67 -21.61
C TRP A 421 1.77 64.46 -20.30
N MET A 422 0.66 65.12 -20.00
CA MET A 422 0.44 65.78 -18.70
C MET A 422 -0.39 64.86 -17.80
N LYS A 423 0.12 64.56 -16.60
CA LYS A 423 -0.57 63.76 -15.59
C LYS A 423 -1.62 64.63 -14.87
N THR A 424 -2.77 64.07 -14.55
CA THR A 424 -3.86 64.74 -13.82
C THR A 424 -4.09 64.18 -12.44
N ASP A 425 -3.92 62.88 -12.29
CA ASP A 425 -4.24 62.13 -11.07
C ASP A 425 -3.33 60.90 -10.96
N ARG A 426 -3.06 60.45 -9.72
CA ARG A 426 -2.25 59.27 -9.43
C ARG A 426 -2.63 58.64 -8.08
N VAL A 427 -2.89 57.34 -8.09
CA VAL A 427 -3.21 56.54 -6.91
C VAL A 427 -2.23 55.37 -6.74
N PRO A 428 -1.64 55.14 -5.55
CA PRO A 428 -1.70 55.98 -4.35
C PRO A 428 -0.90 57.28 -4.52
N GLU A 429 -1.30 58.36 -3.84
CA GLU A 429 -0.64 59.68 -3.89
C GLU A 429 0.86 59.60 -3.54
N THR A 430 1.21 58.75 -2.57
CA THR A 430 2.59 58.48 -2.17
C THR A 430 2.89 56.99 -2.15
N GLY A 431 4.00 56.59 -2.80
CA GLY A 431 4.48 55.22 -2.81
C GLY A 431 3.86 54.35 -3.90
N ILE A 432 3.71 53.06 -3.60
CA ILE A 432 3.21 52.02 -4.48
C ILE A 432 2.39 51.05 -3.62
N SER A 433 1.33 50.43 -4.16
CA SER A 433 0.58 49.43 -3.42
C SER A 433 1.43 48.20 -3.08
N THR A 434 1.26 47.69 -1.86
CA THR A 434 1.86 46.42 -1.40
C THR A 434 1.03 45.19 -1.79
N ASN A 435 -0.11 45.38 -2.47
CA ASN A 435 -0.93 44.26 -2.90
C ASN A 435 -0.24 43.47 -4.01
N ILE A 436 -0.38 42.15 -3.93
CA ILE A 436 0.17 41.19 -4.90
C ILE A 436 -1.02 40.53 -5.60
N PHE A 437 -0.99 40.48 -6.92
CA PHE A 437 -1.95 39.74 -7.71
C PHE A 437 -1.26 38.47 -8.26
N PRO A 438 -1.42 37.32 -7.59
CA PRO A 438 -0.88 36.05 -8.07
C PRO A 438 -1.73 35.49 -9.22
N LEU A 439 -1.06 35.06 -10.27
CA LEU A 439 -1.58 34.28 -11.38
C LEU A 439 -0.92 32.91 -11.33
N LEU A 440 -1.43 32.03 -10.46
CA LEU A 440 -0.95 30.66 -10.38
C LEU A 440 -1.67 29.75 -11.40
N PRO A 441 -0.96 28.79 -11.99
CA PRO A 441 -1.53 27.82 -12.93
C PRO A 441 -2.33 26.74 -12.21
N GLN A 442 -3.18 26.02 -12.93
CA GLN A 442 -4.01 24.93 -12.37
C GLN A 442 -3.17 23.85 -11.67
N LEU A 443 -1.94 23.62 -12.13
CA LEU A 443 -0.97 22.73 -11.52
C LEU A 443 -0.76 23.01 -10.01
N PHE A 444 -0.85 24.26 -9.55
CA PHE A 444 -0.72 24.58 -8.12
C PHE A 444 -1.88 24.05 -7.30
N THR A 445 -3.09 24.01 -7.87
CA THR A 445 -4.25 23.38 -7.22
C THR A 445 -3.99 21.89 -7.02
N ASP A 446 -3.48 21.20 -8.05
CA ASP A 446 -3.16 19.77 -7.96
C ASP A 446 -2.02 19.50 -6.98
N LEU A 447 -0.96 20.33 -7.01
CA LEU A 447 0.15 20.26 -6.05
C LEU A 447 -0.35 20.47 -4.62
N ARG A 448 -1.28 21.41 -4.38
CA ARG A 448 -1.88 21.66 -3.07
C ARG A 448 -2.67 20.46 -2.57
N VAL A 449 -3.57 19.93 -3.40
CA VAL A 449 -4.43 18.78 -3.03
C VAL A 449 -3.55 17.57 -2.70
N ASN A 450 -2.51 17.30 -3.49
CA ASN A 450 -1.57 16.24 -3.21
C ASN A 450 -0.72 16.53 -1.97
N ALA A 451 -0.22 17.75 -1.77
CA ALA A 451 0.56 18.12 -0.59
C ALA A 451 -0.24 17.96 0.71
N LEU A 452 -1.54 18.29 0.70
CA LEU A 452 -2.44 18.12 1.83
C LEU A 452 -2.64 16.65 2.22
N SER A 453 -2.42 15.68 1.33
CA SER A 453 -2.50 14.27 1.73
C SER A 453 -1.32 13.87 2.61
N PHE A 454 -0.15 14.49 2.46
CA PHE A 454 1.08 14.16 3.19
C PHE A 454 1.25 14.92 4.51
N ILE A 455 0.21 15.64 4.96
CA ILE A 455 0.21 16.45 6.17
C ILE A 455 -0.97 15.99 7.05
N SER A 456 -0.78 15.99 8.37
CA SER A 456 -1.81 15.56 9.30
C SER A 456 -3.10 16.38 9.17
N THR A 457 -4.25 15.73 9.36
CA THR A 457 -5.59 16.31 9.11
C THR A 457 -5.90 17.59 9.93
N GLU A 458 -5.24 17.80 11.07
CA GLU A 458 -5.41 19.02 11.88
C GLU A 458 -4.97 20.31 11.19
N PHE A 459 -4.16 20.23 10.12
CA PHE A 459 -3.72 21.39 9.34
C PHE A 459 -4.89 22.20 8.79
N ALA A 460 -6.00 21.54 8.45
CA ALA A 460 -7.21 22.21 7.97
C ALA A 460 -7.78 23.19 9.02
N GLN A 461 -7.62 22.90 10.31
CA GLN A 461 -8.17 23.70 11.42
C GLN A 461 -7.14 24.69 11.99
N THR A 462 -5.90 24.25 12.18
CA THR A 462 -4.89 25.02 12.93
C THR A 462 -3.89 25.77 12.04
N LYS A 463 -3.82 25.45 10.75
CA LYS A 463 -2.76 25.89 9.82
C LYS A 463 -1.34 25.49 10.26
N THR A 464 -1.23 24.57 11.21
CA THR A 464 0.00 23.94 11.67
C THR A 464 -0.15 22.42 11.59
N SER A 465 0.95 21.69 11.51
CA SER A 465 0.90 20.22 11.49
C SER A 465 1.94 19.62 12.42
N HIS A 466 1.52 18.70 13.27
CA HIS A 466 2.43 17.94 14.13
C HIS A 466 3.19 16.84 13.38
N ALA A 467 2.63 16.32 12.29
CA ALA A 467 3.25 15.23 11.52
C ALA A 467 3.16 15.41 10.00
N SER A 468 4.14 14.85 9.28
CA SER A 468 4.12 14.68 7.82
C SER A 468 4.45 13.24 7.45
N MET A 469 3.92 12.80 6.31
CA MET A 469 4.22 11.49 5.72
C MET A 469 5.31 11.62 4.68
N PHE A 470 6.14 10.59 4.58
CA PHE A 470 7.15 10.45 3.54
C PHE A 470 7.07 9.03 2.96
N ILE A 471 6.85 8.88 1.67
CA ILE A 471 6.78 7.58 0.98
C ILE A 471 8.07 7.38 0.19
N VAL A 472 8.66 6.20 0.31
CA VAL A 472 9.87 5.77 -0.41
C VAL A 472 9.50 4.57 -1.26
N ASN A 473 9.58 4.72 -2.58
CA ASN A 473 9.30 3.67 -3.55
C ASN A 473 10.58 2.94 -3.90
N LEU A 474 10.59 1.61 -3.77
CA LEU A 474 11.75 0.76 -4.07
C LEU A 474 11.62 0.16 -5.46
N ASN A 475 12.74 0.14 -6.20
CA ASN A 475 12.85 -0.57 -7.48
C ASN A 475 13.46 -1.96 -7.26
N LEU A 476 12.70 -2.85 -6.61
CA LEU A 476 13.13 -4.22 -6.36
C LEU A 476 12.19 -5.19 -7.06
N GLN A 477 12.76 -6.08 -7.87
CA GLN A 477 11.98 -7.17 -8.46
C GLN A 477 11.63 -8.16 -7.34
N GLU A 478 10.34 -8.37 -7.08
CA GLU A 478 9.92 -9.38 -6.10
C GLU A 478 10.45 -10.76 -6.49
N GLY A 479 11.30 -11.32 -5.63
CA GLY A 479 11.88 -12.65 -5.82
C GLY A 479 13.02 -12.92 -4.86
N ASP A 480 13.94 -11.95 -4.69
CA ASP A 480 15.09 -12.05 -3.78
C ASP A 480 14.78 -11.40 -2.42
N VAL A 481 14.16 -12.20 -1.55
CA VAL A 481 13.78 -11.78 -0.18
C VAL A 481 15.00 -11.37 0.65
N ASP A 482 16.17 -11.93 0.36
CA ASP A 482 17.41 -11.57 1.05
C ASP A 482 17.93 -10.21 0.59
N GLU A 483 17.78 -9.87 -0.69
CA GLU A 483 18.09 -8.53 -1.20
C GLU A 483 17.13 -7.48 -0.62
N LEU A 484 15.82 -7.74 -0.65
CA LEU A 484 14.80 -6.89 -0.02
C LEU A 484 15.10 -6.64 1.47
N ARG A 485 15.42 -7.69 2.22
CA ARG A 485 15.82 -7.58 3.64
C ARG A 485 17.06 -6.70 3.81
N LYS A 486 18.11 -6.88 2.98
CA LYS A 486 19.33 -6.06 3.05
C LYS A 486 19.05 -4.59 2.78
N VAL A 487 18.21 -4.30 1.78
CA VAL A 487 17.83 -2.92 1.43
C VAL A 487 17.02 -2.29 2.56
N ASN A 488 16.03 -3.00 3.11
CA ASN A 488 15.23 -2.52 4.23
C ASN A 488 16.10 -2.18 5.45
N ILE A 489 17.04 -3.06 5.82
CA ILE A 489 17.99 -2.81 6.93
C ILE A 489 18.85 -1.58 6.63
N LYS A 490 19.41 -1.48 5.43
CA LYS A 490 20.25 -0.33 5.02
C LYS A 490 19.47 0.99 5.09
N ILE A 491 18.20 0.99 4.70
CA ILE A 491 17.32 2.17 4.80
C ILE A 491 17.06 2.53 6.26
N ILE A 492 16.69 1.55 7.10
CA ILE A 492 16.46 1.75 8.54
C ILE A 492 17.71 2.30 9.23
N ASP A 493 18.89 1.74 8.95
CA ASP A 493 20.16 2.20 9.51
C ASP A 493 20.49 3.63 9.07
N THR A 494 20.23 3.97 7.81
CA THR A 494 20.42 5.33 7.28
C THR A 494 19.50 6.31 8.01
N ILE A 495 18.22 5.95 8.16
CA ILE A 495 17.23 6.80 8.85
C ILE A 495 17.59 6.98 10.33
N ASN A 496 17.94 5.90 11.05
CA ASN A 496 18.32 5.98 12.46
C ASN A 496 19.56 6.85 12.71
N ASN A 497 20.47 6.93 11.74
CA ASN A 497 21.64 7.81 11.82
C ASN A 497 21.27 9.27 11.57
N LEU A 498 20.37 9.53 10.62
CA LEU A 498 19.88 10.88 10.31
C LEU A 498 18.96 11.43 11.40
N ASP A 499 18.08 10.60 11.95
CA ASP A 499 17.18 10.93 13.05
C ASP A 499 17.95 11.47 14.27
N LYS A 500 19.10 10.87 14.61
CA LYS A 500 19.99 11.37 15.68
C LYS A 500 20.67 12.70 15.38
N GLN A 501 20.77 13.08 14.10
CA GLN A 501 21.42 14.32 13.67
C GLN A 501 20.43 15.49 13.62
N TYR A 502 19.16 15.21 13.34
CA TYR A 502 18.11 16.23 13.31
C TYR A 502 17.62 16.52 14.73
N SER A 503 17.25 17.78 14.98
CA SER A 503 16.67 18.24 16.27
C SER A 503 15.28 18.85 16.10
N SER A 504 14.87 19.07 14.85
CA SER A 504 13.58 19.66 14.48
C SER A 504 12.50 18.60 14.26
N ILE A 505 12.90 17.40 13.85
CA ILE A 505 12.04 16.28 13.46
C ILE A 505 12.50 14.97 14.07
N SER A 506 11.55 14.09 14.37
CA SER A 506 11.80 12.67 14.65
C SER A 506 11.18 11.80 13.55
N ILE A 507 11.86 10.72 13.18
CA ILE A 507 11.50 9.87 12.04
C ILE A 507 11.25 8.44 12.52
N GLU A 508 10.03 7.97 12.32
CA GLU A 508 9.67 6.56 12.51
C GLU A 508 9.39 5.89 11.15
N VAL A 509 9.63 4.58 11.05
CA VAL A 509 9.62 3.85 9.76
C VAL A 509 8.71 2.64 9.82
N THR A 510 7.87 2.47 8.79
CA THR A 510 7.05 1.27 8.59
C THR A 510 6.90 0.95 7.08
N GLY A 511 6.16 -0.10 6.75
CA GLY A 511 5.95 -0.57 5.38
C GLY A 511 5.90 -2.09 5.32
N GLU A 512 5.27 -2.64 4.28
CA GLU A 512 5.04 -4.08 4.16
C GLU A 512 6.35 -4.88 4.17
N GLY A 513 7.37 -4.41 3.45
CA GLY A 513 8.69 -5.05 3.40
C GLY A 513 9.39 -5.06 4.76
N ILE A 514 9.28 -3.98 5.53
CA ILE A 514 9.87 -3.85 6.87
C ILE A 514 9.16 -4.76 7.86
N VAL A 515 7.83 -4.74 7.85
CA VAL A 515 7.00 -5.64 8.67
C VAL A 515 7.33 -7.09 8.38
N THR A 516 7.42 -7.47 7.10
CA THR A 516 7.77 -8.84 6.68
C THR A 516 9.18 -9.22 7.12
N THR A 517 10.14 -8.30 7.01
CA THR A 517 11.52 -8.51 7.47
C THR A 517 11.57 -8.74 8.98
N GLN A 518 10.86 -7.93 9.77
CA GLN A 518 10.76 -8.09 11.22
C GLN A 518 10.07 -9.41 11.61
N ILE A 519 9.02 -9.82 10.90
CA ILE A 519 8.38 -11.13 11.11
C ILE A 519 9.38 -12.27 10.89
N ASN A 520 10.13 -12.22 9.79
CA ASN A 520 11.13 -13.24 9.47
C ASN A 520 12.26 -13.27 10.51
N ASP A 521 12.71 -12.12 11.00
CA ASP A 521 13.74 -12.01 12.02
C ASP A 521 13.27 -12.57 13.36
N VAL A 522 12.08 -12.17 13.82
CA VAL A 522 11.45 -12.72 15.02
C VAL A 522 11.23 -14.23 14.88
N ALA A 523 10.80 -14.72 13.71
CA ALA A 523 10.62 -16.14 13.45
C ALA A 523 11.95 -16.91 13.50
N MET A 524 13.02 -16.36 12.92
CA MET A 524 14.35 -16.96 12.94
C MET A 524 14.92 -17.01 14.36
N ASP A 525 14.83 -15.90 15.11
CA ASP A 525 15.26 -15.83 16.50
C ASP A 525 14.49 -16.85 17.36
N SER A 526 13.18 -16.97 17.13
CA SER A 526 12.36 -18.01 17.76
C SER A 526 12.90 -19.40 17.53
N MET A 527 13.38 -19.72 16.31
CA MET A 527 13.89 -21.06 16.01
C MET A 527 15.16 -21.38 16.81
N THR A 528 16.04 -20.39 16.98
CA THR A 528 17.28 -20.57 17.74
C THR A 528 17.02 -20.87 19.22
N ILE A 529 15.89 -20.41 19.76
CA ILE A 529 15.50 -20.61 21.16
C ILE A 529 14.60 -21.85 21.33
N ILE A 530 13.56 -22.00 20.51
CA ILE A 530 12.54 -23.04 20.64
C ILE A 530 13.12 -24.43 20.33
N GLY A 531 13.94 -24.57 19.29
CA GLY A 531 14.51 -25.86 18.88
C GLY A 531 15.28 -26.56 20.02
N PRO A 532 16.29 -25.89 20.62
CA PRO A 532 16.99 -26.40 21.80
C PRO A 532 16.08 -26.61 23.01
N ALA A 533 15.11 -25.73 23.25
CA ALA A 533 14.18 -25.86 24.37
C ALA A 533 13.33 -27.15 24.28
N ILE A 534 12.77 -27.46 23.09
CA ILE A 534 12.04 -28.72 22.85
C ILE A 534 12.96 -29.92 23.11
N PHE A 535 14.19 -29.87 22.60
CA PHE A 535 15.17 -30.94 22.79
C PHE A 535 15.46 -31.21 24.27
N ILE A 536 15.72 -30.15 25.06
CA ILE A 536 16.01 -30.25 26.50
C ILE A 536 14.81 -30.82 27.26
N ILE A 537 13.61 -30.32 27.00
CA ILE A 537 12.39 -30.75 27.71
C ILE A 537 12.12 -32.24 27.46
N ILE A 538 12.28 -32.69 26.22
CA ILE A 538 12.08 -34.10 25.88
C ILE A 538 13.16 -34.99 26.46
N LEU A 539 14.41 -34.53 26.47
CA LEU A 539 15.49 -35.21 27.17
C LEU A 539 15.15 -35.39 28.65
N CYS A 540 14.64 -34.35 29.32
CA CYS A 540 14.19 -34.43 30.71
C CYS A 540 13.05 -35.45 30.88
N ILE A 541 12.02 -35.43 30.04
CA ILE A 541 10.87 -36.34 30.13
C ILE A 541 11.29 -37.79 29.91
N LEU A 542 12.08 -38.06 28.87
CA LEU A 542 12.61 -39.39 28.59
C LEU A 542 13.52 -39.88 29.72
N PHE A 543 14.32 -38.99 30.30
CA PHE A 543 15.15 -39.31 31.45
C PHE A 543 14.31 -39.68 32.68
N ILE A 544 13.25 -38.92 32.97
CA ILE A 544 12.31 -39.22 34.05
C ILE A 544 11.61 -40.57 33.82
N ALA A 545 11.19 -40.85 32.57
CA ALA A 545 10.45 -42.05 32.20
C ALA A 545 11.30 -43.33 32.28
N PHE A 546 12.51 -43.31 31.72
CA PHE A 546 13.32 -44.53 31.58
C PHE A 546 14.44 -44.68 32.62
N ARG A 547 14.96 -43.55 33.14
CA ARG A 547 16.07 -43.47 34.11
C ARG A 547 17.35 -44.23 33.70
N LYS A 548 17.53 -44.46 32.40
CA LYS A 548 18.70 -45.14 31.82
C LYS A 548 19.16 -44.41 30.57
N PRO A 549 20.43 -43.94 30.47
CA PRO A 549 20.89 -43.11 29.35
C PRO A 549 20.64 -43.72 27.97
N SER A 550 20.82 -45.03 27.81
CA SER A 550 20.58 -45.70 26.52
C SER A 550 19.13 -45.69 26.07
N TYR A 551 18.16 -45.59 26.99
CA TYR A 551 16.74 -45.47 26.65
C TYR A 551 16.32 -44.01 26.38
N VAL A 552 17.19 -43.04 26.70
CA VAL A 552 16.96 -41.60 26.46
C VAL A 552 17.61 -41.17 25.15
N PHE A 553 18.88 -41.52 24.96
CA PHE A 553 19.67 -41.08 23.81
C PHE A 553 19.21 -41.70 22.49
N LEU A 554 18.76 -42.96 22.51
CA LEU A 554 18.35 -43.66 21.30
C LEU A 554 17.11 -43.04 20.62
N PRO A 555 15.98 -42.75 21.32
CA PRO A 555 14.87 -42.01 20.72
C PRO A 555 15.27 -40.63 20.17
N ILE A 556 16.15 -39.91 20.87
CA ILE A 556 16.65 -38.61 20.43
C ILE A 556 17.45 -38.74 19.12
N LEU A 557 18.28 -39.78 19.01
CA LEU A 557 19.04 -40.06 17.79
C LEU A 557 18.12 -40.40 16.62
N VAL A 558 17.08 -41.21 16.84
CA VAL A 558 16.04 -41.49 15.82
C VAL A 558 15.41 -40.20 15.32
N PHE A 559 15.05 -39.32 16.24
CA PHE A 559 14.48 -38.03 15.92
C PHE A 559 15.43 -37.16 15.09
N ALA A 560 16.69 -37.02 15.51
CA ALA A 560 17.68 -36.22 14.79
C ALA A 560 17.85 -36.69 13.34
N PHE A 561 17.93 -38.00 13.12
CA PHE A 561 18.01 -38.60 11.79
C PHE A 561 16.74 -38.34 10.98
N SER A 562 15.57 -38.44 11.60
CA SER A 562 14.32 -38.16 10.91
C SER A 562 14.17 -36.70 10.50
N CYS A 563 14.69 -35.74 11.27
CA CYS A 563 14.72 -34.33 10.87
C CYS A 563 15.66 -34.10 9.70
N ILE A 564 16.84 -34.72 9.71
CA ILE A 564 17.76 -34.62 8.57
C ILE A 564 17.09 -35.12 7.29
N TRP A 565 16.36 -36.24 7.36
CA TRP A 565 15.63 -36.78 6.21
C TRP A 565 14.48 -35.85 5.80
N LEU A 566 13.71 -35.33 6.75
CA LEU A 566 12.61 -34.40 6.48
C LEU A 566 13.11 -33.12 5.78
N PHE A 567 14.07 -32.41 6.36
CA PHE A 567 14.59 -31.17 5.78
C PHE A 567 15.40 -31.42 4.50
N GLY A 568 16.09 -32.54 4.39
CA GLY A 568 16.72 -32.96 3.15
C GLY A 568 15.71 -33.22 2.03
N THR A 569 14.56 -33.87 2.33
CA THR A 569 13.48 -34.03 1.34
C THR A 569 12.85 -32.70 0.95
N MET A 570 12.71 -31.77 1.90
CA MET A 570 12.19 -30.44 1.65
C MET A 570 13.09 -29.63 0.72
N ALA A 571 14.39 -29.66 0.96
CA ALA A 571 15.39 -29.05 0.08
C ALA A 571 15.41 -29.69 -1.32
N LEU A 572 15.29 -31.02 -1.42
CA LEU A 572 15.22 -31.74 -2.71
C LEU A 572 14.00 -31.40 -3.55
N LEU A 573 12.86 -31.10 -2.91
CA LEU A 573 11.64 -30.70 -3.60
C LEU A 573 11.62 -29.21 -3.96
N GLY A 574 12.62 -28.43 -3.52
CA GLY A 574 12.69 -27.00 -3.77
C GLY A 574 11.62 -26.18 -3.05
N ILE A 575 11.03 -26.72 -1.98
CA ILE A 575 9.98 -26.03 -1.22
C ILE A 575 10.63 -25.23 -0.09
N SER A 576 10.36 -23.92 -0.05
CA SER A 576 10.90 -23.01 0.96
C SER A 576 10.37 -23.30 2.35
N PHE A 577 11.21 -23.04 3.36
CA PHE A 577 10.84 -23.15 4.75
C PHE A 577 10.05 -21.92 5.18
N ASN A 578 8.76 -22.09 5.43
CA ASN A 578 7.86 -20.99 5.78
C ASN A 578 7.47 -21.02 7.28
N ILE A 579 6.72 -20.01 7.70
CA ILE A 579 6.24 -19.87 9.09
C ILE A 579 5.39 -21.05 9.60
N ILE A 580 4.69 -21.78 8.70
CA ILE A 580 3.93 -22.99 9.05
C ILE A 580 4.88 -24.18 9.25
N ALA A 581 5.95 -24.27 8.46
CA ALA A 581 6.94 -25.34 8.54
C ALA A 581 7.63 -25.42 9.91
N VAL A 582 7.66 -24.31 10.66
CA VAL A 582 8.10 -24.27 12.07
C VAL A 582 7.38 -25.31 12.93
N ALA A 583 6.07 -25.50 12.73
CA ALA A 583 5.27 -26.45 13.48
C ALA A 583 5.61 -27.93 13.16
N LEU A 584 6.29 -28.21 12.03
CA LEU A 584 6.70 -29.56 11.66
C LEU A 584 7.67 -30.14 12.69
N LEU A 585 8.54 -29.31 13.28
CA LEU A 585 9.58 -29.77 14.20
C LEU A 585 8.98 -30.39 15.48
N PRO A 586 8.21 -29.68 16.31
CA PRO A 586 7.58 -30.28 17.50
C PRO A 586 6.65 -31.45 17.15
N LEU A 587 5.96 -31.40 16.00
CA LEU A 587 5.06 -32.48 15.60
C LEU A 587 5.79 -33.77 15.24
N ASN A 588 6.85 -33.67 14.44
CA ASN A 588 7.70 -34.80 14.10
C ASN A 588 8.42 -35.36 15.33
N ILE A 589 8.84 -34.48 16.25
CA ILE A 589 9.43 -34.90 17.53
C ILE A 589 8.43 -35.71 18.37
N GLY A 590 7.25 -35.16 18.64
CA GLY A 590 6.27 -35.77 19.53
C GLY A 590 5.90 -37.18 19.05
N LEU A 591 5.57 -37.31 17.76
CA LEU A 591 5.23 -38.60 17.15
C LEU A 591 6.41 -39.57 17.09
N GLY A 592 7.62 -39.06 16.85
CA GLY A 592 8.81 -39.90 16.79
C GLY A 592 9.24 -40.48 18.13
N VAL A 593 9.12 -39.67 19.18
CA VAL A 593 9.32 -40.12 20.54
C VAL A 593 8.29 -41.19 20.90
N GLU A 594 7.03 -41.03 20.51
CA GLU A 594 5.98 -42.01 20.78
C GLU A 594 6.31 -43.41 20.24
N TYR A 595 6.69 -43.54 18.97
CA TYR A 595 7.03 -44.84 18.38
C TYR A 595 8.23 -45.49 19.08
N SER A 596 9.24 -44.68 19.38
CA SER A 596 10.46 -45.13 20.05
C SER A 596 10.19 -45.59 21.48
N VAL A 597 9.39 -44.83 22.23
CA VAL A 597 9.01 -45.12 23.63
C VAL A 597 8.21 -46.42 23.70
N ASN A 598 7.17 -46.57 22.88
CA ASN A 598 6.31 -47.76 22.88
C ASN A 598 7.10 -49.03 22.53
N LEU A 599 7.98 -48.95 21.53
CA LEU A 599 8.82 -50.09 21.13
C LEU A 599 9.84 -50.45 22.22
N LEU A 600 10.53 -49.46 22.80
CA LEU A 600 11.52 -49.67 23.86
C LEU A 600 10.89 -50.15 25.18
N PHE A 601 9.69 -49.68 25.51
CA PHE A 601 8.96 -50.11 26.70
C PHE A 601 8.58 -51.59 26.62
N ASN A 602 8.10 -52.04 25.46
CA ASN A 602 7.81 -53.45 25.24
C ASN A 602 9.09 -54.29 25.23
N TYR A 603 10.15 -53.83 24.56
CA TYR A 603 11.45 -54.50 24.61
C TYR A 603 11.95 -54.69 26.05
N ARG A 604 11.90 -53.63 26.86
CA ARG A 604 12.26 -53.70 28.29
C ARG A 604 11.40 -54.70 29.06
N THR A 605 10.10 -54.73 28.76
CA THR A 605 9.16 -55.66 29.38
C THR A 605 9.50 -57.11 29.04
N GLU A 606 9.87 -57.39 27.78
CA GLU A 606 10.24 -58.74 27.34
C GLU A 606 11.59 -59.20 27.89
N ILE A 607 12.56 -58.30 28.00
CA ILE A 607 13.82 -58.57 28.71
C ILE A 607 13.56 -58.88 30.19
N ASN A 608 12.69 -58.11 30.85
CA ASN A 608 12.35 -58.33 32.26
C ASN A 608 11.62 -59.66 32.50
N LYS A 609 11.00 -60.26 31.47
CA LYS A 609 10.43 -61.62 31.53
C LYS A 609 11.49 -62.72 31.36
N GLY A 610 12.77 -62.37 31.24
CA GLY A 610 13.88 -63.31 31.09
C GLY A 610 14.19 -63.73 29.65
N ARG A 611 13.63 -63.07 28.63
CA ARG A 611 13.88 -63.41 27.22
C ARG A 611 15.25 -62.90 26.75
N LEU A 612 15.86 -63.60 25.80
CA LEU A 612 17.13 -63.19 25.18
C LEU A 612 16.95 -61.90 24.35
N PRO A 613 18.00 -61.04 24.22
CA PRO A 613 17.89 -59.78 23.46
C PRO A 613 17.38 -59.92 22.02
N ALA A 614 17.80 -60.96 21.30
CA ALA A 614 17.33 -61.23 19.93
C ALA A 614 15.83 -61.56 19.89
N GLU A 615 15.40 -62.45 20.80
CA GLU A 615 14.00 -62.88 20.89
C GLU A 615 13.08 -61.75 21.35
N ALA A 616 13.51 -60.97 22.36
CA ALA A 616 12.77 -59.82 22.87
C ALA A 616 12.56 -58.74 21.81
N ILE A 617 13.56 -58.48 20.96
CA ILE A 617 13.44 -57.53 19.83
C ILE A 617 12.48 -58.04 18.77
N ARG A 618 12.62 -59.31 18.37
CA ARG A 618 11.75 -59.91 17.34
C ARG A 618 10.29 -59.92 17.79
N LEU A 619 10.03 -60.26 19.04
CA LEU A 619 8.69 -60.18 19.65
C LEU A 619 8.19 -58.74 19.72
N SER A 620 9.04 -57.78 20.07
CA SER A 620 8.65 -56.36 20.09
C SER A 620 8.27 -55.83 18.71
N ILE A 621 9.05 -56.14 17.67
CA ILE A 621 8.69 -55.80 16.28
C ILE A 621 7.38 -56.49 15.86
N LYS A 622 7.18 -57.76 16.26
CA LYS A 622 5.99 -58.52 15.85
C LYS A 622 4.72 -58.05 16.57
N GLU A 623 4.78 -57.79 17.86
CA GLU A 623 3.61 -57.46 18.68
C GLU A 623 3.29 -55.96 18.66
N VAL A 624 4.30 -55.12 18.90
CA VAL A 624 4.13 -53.65 18.96
C VAL A 624 4.33 -53.03 17.60
N GLY A 625 5.19 -53.58 16.74
CA GLY A 625 5.40 -53.04 15.40
C GLY A 625 4.17 -53.09 14.50
N ILE A 626 3.24 -54.03 14.71
CA ILE A 626 1.93 -54.01 14.03
C ILE A 626 1.11 -52.81 14.49
N ALA A 627 1.07 -52.52 15.78
CA ALA A 627 0.33 -51.37 16.30
C ALA A 627 0.94 -50.04 15.83
N ILE A 628 2.28 -49.93 15.83
CA ILE A 628 3.00 -48.77 15.29
C ILE A 628 2.78 -48.62 13.78
N PHE A 629 2.80 -49.71 13.00
CA PHE A 629 2.51 -49.64 11.56
C PHE A 629 1.09 -49.16 11.28
N LEU A 630 0.10 -49.61 12.06
CA LEU A 630 -1.27 -49.17 11.93
C LEU A 630 -1.42 -47.68 12.27
N ALA A 631 -0.82 -47.23 13.37
CA ALA A 631 -0.77 -45.82 13.78
C ALA A 631 -0.11 -44.95 12.69
N TRP A 632 1.08 -45.34 12.23
CA TRP A 632 1.77 -44.68 11.14
C TRP A 632 0.90 -44.58 9.89
N PHE A 633 0.24 -45.67 9.48
CA PHE A 633 -0.56 -45.68 8.26
C PHE A 633 -1.82 -44.80 8.39
N THR A 634 -2.49 -44.81 9.55
CA THR A 634 -3.66 -43.94 9.78
C THR A 634 -3.26 -42.47 9.79
N THR A 635 -2.15 -42.14 10.45
CA THR A 635 -1.67 -40.76 10.55
C THR A 635 -1.08 -40.27 9.23
N PHE A 636 -0.42 -41.14 8.46
CA PHE A 636 0.02 -40.87 7.09
C PHE A 636 -1.16 -40.50 6.18
N VAL A 637 -2.23 -41.29 6.19
CA VAL A 637 -3.45 -41.01 5.40
C VAL A 637 -4.13 -39.73 5.88
N ALA A 638 -4.18 -39.50 7.19
CA ALA A 638 -4.74 -38.27 7.76
C ALA A 638 -3.99 -37.02 7.30
N PHE A 639 -2.65 -37.03 7.29
CA PHE A 639 -1.87 -35.91 6.78
C PHE A 639 -1.96 -35.75 5.26
N LEU A 640 -2.03 -36.85 4.51
CA LEU A 640 -2.24 -36.81 3.06
C LEU A 640 -3.59 -36.21 2.67
N SER A 641 -4.59 -36.23 3.55
CA SER A 641 -5.87 -35.56 3.31
C SER A 641 -5.72 -34.04 3.15
N PHE A 642 -4.63 -33.43 3.62
CA PHE A 642 -4.36 -31.99 3.46
C PHE A 642 -4.11 -31.61 2.01
N LEU A 643 -3.83 -32.58 1.12
CA LEU A 643 -3.80 -32.33 -0.34
C LEU A 643 -5.13 -31.79 -0.88
N SER A 644 -6.24 -32.01 -0.18
CA SER A 644 -7.55 -31.44 -0.51
C SER A 644 -7.71 -29.97 -0.09
N ALA A 645 -6.76 -29.42 0.67
CA ALA A 645 -6.76 -28.00 1.01
C ALA A 645 -6.45 -27.16 -0.23
N THR A 646 -7.11 -26.01 -0.36
CA THR A 646 -6.88 -25.06 -1.45
C THR A 646 -5.61 -24.22 -1.24
N LEU A 647 -5.22 -24.00 0.01
CA LEU A 647 -4.04 -23.22 0.39
C LEU A 647 -2.76 -24.03 0.17
N PRO A 648 -1.84 -23.59 -0.71
CA PRO A 648 -0.58 -24.30 -0.98
C PRO A 648 0.25 -24.63 0.27
N PRO A 649 0.48 -23.69 1.22
CA PRO A 649 1.31 -23.95 2.39
C PRO A 649 0.74 -25.03 3.31
N VAL A 650 -0.59 -25.17 3.36
CA VAL A 650 -1.25 -26.24 4.12
C VAL A 650 -1.07 -27.59 3.44
N ARG A 651 -1.14 -27.63 2.10
CA ARG A 651 -0.86 -28.87 1.34
C ARG A 651 0.57 -29.34 1.57
N ASP A 652 1.52 -28.43 1.43
CA ASP A 652 2.95 -28.70 1.63
C ASP A 652 3.22 -29.16 3.05
N PHE A 653 2.64 -28.48 4.04
CA PHE A 653 2.70 -28.90 5.44
C PHE A 653 2.19 -30.33 5.63
N GLY A 654 1.06 -30.69 5.02
CA GLY A 654 0.54 -32.05 5.04
C GLY A 654 1.45 -33.10 4.40
N ILE A 655 2.04 -32.78 3.24
CA ILE A 655 3.03 -33.64 2.57
C ILE A 655 4.23 -33.88 3.49
N PHE A 656 4.77 -32.82 4.09
CA PHE A 656 5.93 -32.91 4.97
C PHE A 656 5.63 -33.64 6.28
N LEU A 657 4.43 -33.51 6.82
CA LEU A 657 4.02 -34.31 7.97
C LEU A 657 3.91 -35.80 7.63
N ALA A 658 3.34 -36.13 6.46
CA ALA A 658 3.26 -37.51 5.98
C ALA A 658 4.66 -38.10 5.70
N LEU A 659 5.58 -37.32 5.13
CA LEU A 659 6.97 -37.74 4.91
C LEU A 659 7.73 -37.88 6.24
N GLY A 660 7.65 -36.89 7.12
CA GLY A 660 8.35 -36.86 8.41
C GLY A 660 7.99 -38.05 9.30
N ILE A 661 6.68 -38.35 9.43
CA ILE A 661 6.25 -39.51 10.20
C ILE A 661 6.66 -40.85 9.55
N THR A 662 6.76 -40.87 8.22
CA THR A 662 7.26 -42.04 7.47
C THR A 662 8.74 -42.26 7.65
N CYS A 663 9.55 -41.21 7.55
CA CYS A 663 10.97 -41.25 7.90
C CYS A 663 11.15 -41.74 9.33
N THR A 664 10.37 -41.20 10.26
CA THR A 664 10.43 -41.59 11.67
C THR A 664 10.06 -43.05 11.88
N PHE A 665 8.99 -43.54 11.25
CA PHE A 665 8.60 -44.94 11.30
C PHE A 665 9.72 -45.86 10.79
N ILE A 666 10.31 -45.53 9.63
CA ILE A 666 11.40 -46.31 9.02
C ILE A 666 12.59 -46.36 9.97
N ILE A 667 13.06 -45.22 10.46
CA ILE A 667 14.23 -45.12 11.34
C ILE A 667 13.97 -45.83 12.69
N THR A 668 12.75 -45.73 13.23
CA THR A 668 12.36 -46.44 14.45
C THR A 668 12.35 -47.96 14.25
N MET A 669 11.82 -48.46 13.13
CA MET A 669 11.77 -49.91 12.88
C MET A 669 13.13 -50.51 12.52
N THR A 670 14.08 -49.68 12.09
CA THR A 670 15.39 -50.12 11.59
C THR A 670 16.53 -49.71 12.51
N LEU A 671 16.91 -48.42 12.52
CA LEU A 671 18.05 -47.88 13.26
C LEU A 671 17.91 -48.10 14.77
N LEU A 672 16.76 -47.74 15.35
CA LEU A 672 16.54 -47.86 16.80
C LEU A 672 16.72 -49.29 17.27
N VAL A 673 16.06 -50.22 16.57
CA VAL A 673 16.08 -51.64 16.90
C VAL A 673 17.48 -52.23 16.72
N ALA A 674 18.17 -51.90 15.63
CA ALA A 674 19.52 -52.38 15.36
C ALA A 674 20.53 -51.89 16.42
N LEU A 675 20.49 -50.60 16.77
CA LEU A 675 21.34 -50.04 17.82
C LEU A 675 21.03 -50.68 19.17
N ARG A 676 19.75 -50.85 19.50
CA ARG A 676 19.33 -51.49 20.75
C ARG A 676 19.86 -52.92 20.85
N TYR A 677 19.74 -53.69 19.76
CA TYR A 677 20.27 -55.04 19.69
C TYR A 677 21.78 -55.07 19.92
N ILE A 678 22.55 -54.19 19.25
CA ILE A 678 24.01 -54.14 19.38
C ILE A 678 24.46 -53.81 20.81
N ILE A 679 23.75 -52.92 21.50
CA ILE A 679 24.08 -52.51 22.86
C ILE A 679 23.89 -53.67 23.84
N ASP A 680 22.82 -54.44 23.71
CA ASP A 680 22.47 -55.49 24.68
C ASP A 680 22.92 -56.91 24.27
N ARG A 681 23.31 -57.16 23.00
CA ARG A 681 23.80 -58.49 22.55
C ARG A 681 25.07 -58.96 23.26
N ARG A 682 25.84 -58.06 23.89
CA ARG A 682 27.06 -58.41 24.65
C ARG A 682 26.79 -58.79 26.11
N LYS A 683 25.57 -58.58 26.64
CA LYS A 683 25.21 -58.87 28.03
C LYS A 683 24.67 -60.29 28.24
N LEU A 684 25.17 -61.27 27.50
CA LEU A 684 24.61 -62.62 27.38
C LEU A 684 24.72 -63.50 28.64
N ASN A 685 25.43 -63.10 29.69
CA ASN A 685 25.77 -64.01 30.81
C ASN A 685 25.28 -63.58 32.20
N THR A 686 24.36 -62.64 32.33
CA THR A 686 23.79 -62.30 33.65
C THR A 686 22.28 -62.14 33.57
N VAL A 687 21.56 -63.22 33.91
CA VAL A 687 20.14 -63.13 34.28
C VAL A 687 20.08 -62.38 35.61
N GLN A 688 20.18 -61.06 35.57
CA GLN A 688 19.83 -60.24 36.72
C GLN A 688 18.31 -60.25 36.83
N THR A 689 17.80 -61.11 37.71
CA THR A 689 16.49 -60.97 38.37
C THR A 689 16.49 -59.73 39.25
N SER A 690 16.68 -58.56 38.64
CA SER A 690 16.43 -57.29 39.30
C SER A 690 14.90 -57.21 39.49
N LYS A 691 14.43 -57.53 40.71
CA LYS A 691 13.15 -57.08 41.25
C LYS A 691 13.17 -55.54 41.33
N GLN A 692 13.25 -54.86 40.20
CA GLN A 692 12.95 -53.45 40.15
C GLN A 692 11.44 -53.33 40.01
N LEU A 693 10.79 -52.97 41.11
CA LEU A 693 9.39 -52.56 41.16
C LEU A 693 9.12 -51.49 40.08
N THR A 694 8.58 -51.89 38.93
CA THR A 694 7.85 -51.01 38.00
C THR A 694 6.41 -50.79 38.50
N ILE A 695 6.25 -50.64 39.83
CA ILE A 695 4.97 -50.61 40.56
C ILE A 695 4.73 -49.19 41.08
N SER A 696 4.40 -48.26 40.19
CA SER A 696 3.78 -47.00 40.63
C SER A 696 2.69 -46.57 39.63
N MET A 697 3.06 -46.35 38.37
CA MET A 697 2.10 -45.91 37.35
C MET A 697 1.11 -47.00 36.93
N THR A 698 1.54 -48.26 36.80
CA THR A 698 0.66 -49.38 36.44
C THR A 698 -0.39 -49.65 37.52
N THR A 699 -0.02 -49.51 38.80
CA THR A 699 -0.91 -49.67 39.95
C THR A 699 -1.91 -48.52 40.06
N ILE A 700 -1.47 -47.28 39.80
CA ILE A 700 -2.36 -46.11 39.72
C ILE A 700 -3.37 -46.30 38.58
N MET A 701 -2.90 -46.68 37.38
CA MET A 701 -3.77 -46.92 36.23
C MET A 701 -4.75 -48.08 36.46
N ALA A 702 -4.33 -49.14 37.16
CA ALA A 702 -5.22 -50.23 37.55
C ALA A 702 -6.33 -49.75 38.51
N ARG A 703 -6.01 -48.90 39.50
CA ARG A 703 -7.02 -48.29 40.40
C ARG A 703 -7.98 -47.39 39.63
N ILE A 704 -7.47 -46.60 38.68
CA ILE A 704 -8.30 -45.78 37.78
C ILE A 704 -9.25 -46.68 36.98
N ALA A 705 -8.74 -47.76 36.38
CA ALA A 705 -9.55 -48.71 35.63
C ALA A 705 -10.69 -49.33 36.46
N GLN A 706 -10.41 -49.73 37.70
CA GLN A 706 -11.40 -50.28 38.62
C GLN A 706 -12.48 -49.25 38.98
N LYS A 707 -12.09 -48.02 39.35
CA LYS A 707 -13.04 -46.94 39.64
C LYS A 707 -13.89 -46.56 38.43
N LEU A 708 -13.29 -46.51 37.23
CA LEU A 708 -14.00 -46.24 35.96
C LEU A 708 -15.07 -47.29 35.69
N LEU A 709 -14.77 -48.58 35.88
CA LEU A 709 -15.74 -49.66 35.70
C LEU A 709 -16.89 -49.57 36.71
N TYR A 710 -16.61 -49.20 37.96
CA TYR A 710 -17.61 -49.03 39.01
C TYR A 710 -18.57 -47.86 38.72
N HIS A 711 -18.04 -46.71 38.29
CA HIS A 711 -18.84 -45.50 38.02
C HIS A 711 -19.22 -45.28 36.55
N ARG A 712 -19.14 -46.30 35.70
CA ARG A 712 -19.29 -46.20 34.23
C ARG A 712 -20.47 -45.35 33.72
N LYS A 713 -21.65 -45.44 34.35
CA LYS A 713 -22.84 -44.66 33.93
C LYS A 713 -22.69 -43.17 34.23
N LYS A 714 -22.13 -42.82 35.39
CA LYS A 714 -21.91 -41.42 35.80
C LYS A 714 -20.85 -40.76 34.92
N VAL A 715 -19.77 -41.49 34.60
CA VAL A 715 -18.70 -41.01 33.72
C VAL A 715 -19.24 -40.72 32.32
N LEU A 716 -19.99 -41.66 31.71
CA LEU A 716 -20.57 -41.44 30.38
C LEU A 716 -21.58 -40.27 30.35
N LEU A 717 -22.41 -40.13 31.38
CA LEU A 717 -23.33 -38.99 31.50
C LEU A 717 -22.57 -37.66 31.57
N LEU A 718 -21.54 -37.58 32.41
CA LEU A 718 -20.70 -36.38 32.54
C LEU A 718 -20.03 -36.03 31.22
N THR A 719 -19.49 -37.01 30.50
CA THR A 719 -18.90 -36.80 29.17
C THR A 719 -19.92 -36.22 28.18
N ILE A 720 -21.14 -36.74 28.14
CA ILE A 720 -22.19 -36.22 27.25
C ILE A 720 -22.53 -34.76 27.60
N VAL A 721 -22.65 -34.43 28.88
CA VAL A 721 -22.90 -33.05 29.34
C VAL A 721 -21.77 -32.11 28.91
N ILE A 722 -20.50 -32.50 29.14
CA ILE A 722 -19.34 -31.70 28.72
C ILE A 722 -19.33 -31.53 27.19
N CYS A 723 -19.59 -32.59 26.42
CA CYS A 723 -19.67 -32.50 24.97
C CYS A 723 -20.79 -31.56 24.49
N LEU A 724 -21.92 -31.50 25.19
CA LEU A 724 -23.02 -30.61 24.82
C LEU A 724 -22.66 -29.15 25.09
N VAL A 725 -22.05 -28.85 26.25
CA VAL A 725 -21.55 -27.50 26.58
C VAL A 725 -20.46 -27.06 25.60
N MET A 726 -19.47 -27.92 25.34
CA MET A 726 -18.41 -27.62 24.37
C MET A 726 -18.98 -27.47 22.96
N GLY A 727 -19.94 -28.30 22.55
CA GLY A 727 -20.60 -28.21 21.26
C GLY A 727 -21.35 -26.89 21.05
N THR A 728 -22.00 -26.36 22.09
CA THR A 728 -22.62 -25.02 22.02
C THR A 728 -21.58 -23.90 21.87
N ALA A 729 -20.39 -24.05 22.46
CA ALA A 729 -19.29 -23.11 22.30
C ALA A 729 -18.70 -23.14 20.88
N VAL A 730 -18.59 -24.33 20.26
CA VAL A 730 -18.13 -24.46 18.86
C VAL A 730 -18.99 -23.62 17.90
N ALA A 731 -20.30 -23.59 18.10
CA ALA A 731 -21.22 -22.84 17.25
C ALA A 731 -21.01 -21.31 17.29
N GLN A 732 -20.30 -20.80 18.30
CA GLN A 732 -20.01 -19.38 18.48
C GLN A 732 -18.54 -19.02 18.16
N LEU A 733 -17.75 -19.97 17.68
CA LEU A 733 -16.34 -19.77 17.38
C LEU A 733 -16.18 -18.86 16.15
N LYS A 734 -15.45 -17.75 16.30
CA LYS A 734 -15.16 -16.83 15.20
C LYS A 734 -13.95 -17.32 14.37
N SER A 735 -14.03 -17.20 13.05
CA SER A 735 -12.87 -17.28 12.15
C SER A 735 -12.24 -15.90 12.01
N GLY A 736 -10.92 -15.84 11.95
CA GLY A 736 -10.21 -14.57 11.82
C GLY A 736 -8.78 -14.78 11.36
N PHE A 737 -8.42 -14.09 10.28
CA PHE A 737 -7.05 -13.93 9.80
C PHE A 737 -6.79 -12.42 9.73
N SER A 738 -5.85 -11.95 10.53
CA SER A 738 -5.38 -10.57 10.51
C SER A 738 -3.86 -10.60 10.57
N MET A 739 -3.20 -9.83 9.69
CA MET A 739 -1.74 -9.77 9.62
C MET A 739 -1.12 -9.40 10.98
N ASN A 740 -1.81 -8.54 11.72
CA ASN A 740 -1.46 -8.09 13.08
C ASN A 740 -1.28 -9.25 14.08
N GLN A 741 -1.91 -10.41 13.85
CA GLN A 741 -1.73 -11.57 14.72
C GLN A 741 -0.36 -12.21 14.55
N PHE A 742 0.30 -12.12 13.39
CA PHE A 742 1.62 -12.72 13.17
C PHE A 742 2.77 -11.94 13.81
N ILE A 743 2.46 -10.78 14.38
CA ILE A 743 3.42 -9.85 14.98
C ILE A 743 3.08 -9.72 16.48
N PRO A 744 4.08 -9.59 17.37
CA PRO A 744 3.82 -9.18 18.74
C PRO A 744 3.01 -7.87 18.79
N GLN A 745 1.99 -7.78 19.63
CA GLN A 745 1.11 -6.59 19.71
C GLN A 745 1.85 -5.30 20.08
N ASP A 746 3.04 -5.41 20.66
CA ASP A 746 3.90 -4.28 21.05
C ASP A 746 4.88 -3.84 19.95
N ASN A 747 4.77 -4.36 18.72
CA ASN A 747 5.69 -3.98 17.66
C ASN A 747 5.46 -2.51 17.21
N PRO A 748 6.52 -1.66 17.22
CA PRO A 748 6.39 -0.24 16.90
C PRO A 748 5.96 0.03 15.45
N ALA A 749 6.40 -0.79 14.47
CA ALA A 749 6.05 -0.60 13.07
C ALA A 749 4.55 -0.81 12.81
N LEU A 750 3.90 -1.68 13.59
CA LEU A 750 2.47 -1.93 13.49
C LEU A 750 1.64 -0.80 14.13
N GLN A 751 2.05 -0.34 15.33
CA GLN A 751 1.40 0.82 15.96
C GLN A 751 1.51 2.05 15.08
N LEU A 752 2.68 2.24 14.44
CA LEU A 752 2.88 3.32 13.48
C LEU A 752 1.95 3.22 12.26
N PHE A 753 1.73 2.01 11.74
CA PHE A 753 0.81 1.79 10.62
C PHE A 753 -0.62 2.23 10.97
N SER A 754 -1.10 1.92 12.18
CA SER A 754 -2.41 2.40 12.65
C SER A 754 -2.45 3.92 12.83
N LYS A 755 -1.39 4.52 13.38
CA LYS A 755 -1.26 5.97 13.55
C LYS A 755 -1.25 6.73 12.21
N ILE A 756 -0.57 6.17 11.22
CA ILE A 756 -0.53 6.71 9.85
C ILE A 756 -1.94 6.74 9.22
N SER A 757 -2.71 5.66 9.37
CA SER A 757 -4.07 5.58 8.84
C SER A 757 -5.00 6.62 9.48
N GLU A 758 -4.82 6.91 10.77
CA GLU A 758 -5.61 7.93 11.48
C GLU A 758 -5.20 9.37 11.12
N ASP A 759 -3.90 9.67 11.09
CA ASP A 759 -3.40 11.03 10.85
C ASP A 759 -3.45 11.45 9.37
N PHE A 760 -3.37 10.48 8.44
CA PHE A 760 -3.29 10.72 6.99
C PHE A 760 -4.28 9.86 6.18
N PRO A 761 -5.60 9.97 6.41
CA PRO A 761 -6.62 9.18 5.70
C PRO A 761 -6.59 9.39 4.18
N PHE A 762 -6.22 10.58 3.72
CA PHE A 762 -6.10 10.91 2.29
C PHE A 762 -4.88 10.29 1.59
N SER A 763 -3.90 9.80 2.38
CA SER A 763 -2.66 9.21 1.85
C SER A 763 -2.67 7.69 1.80
N SER A 764 -3.81 7.04 2.05
CA SER A 764 -3.90 5.58 1.89
C SER A 764 -3.30 5.14 0.55
N GLN A 765 -2.45 4.12 0.62
CA GLN A 765 -1.79 3.47 -0.52
C GLN A 765 -2.32 2.05 -0.74
N ASP A 766 -3.31 1.63 0.03
CA ASP A 766 -3.99 0.35 -0.21
C ASP A 766 -4.77 0.45 -1.51
N GLN A 767 -4.40 -0.38 -2.47
CA GLN A 767 -4.91 -0.35 -3.84
C GLN A 767 -5.69 -1.62 -4.15
N GLU A 768 -6.89 -1.42 -4.67
CA GLU A 768 -7.67 -2.43 -5.35
C GLU A 768 -7.77 -2.10 -6.84
N TYR A 769 -8.05 -3.11 -7.64
CA TYR A 769 -8.00 -3.03 -9.09
C TYR A 769 -9.27 -3.60 -9.72
N ILE A 770 -9.71 -2.94 -10.78
CA ILE A 770 -10.62 -3.52 -11.77
C ILE A 770 -9.81 -3.74 -13.03
N LEU A 771 -9.42 -5.00 -13.27
CA LEU A 771 -8.74 -5.40 -14.51
C LEU A 771 -9.78 -5.53 -15.62
N ILE A 772 -9.55 -4.89 -16.76
CA ILE A 772 -10.40 -4.93 -17.95
C ILE A 772 -9.57 -5.46 -19.12
N GLU A 773 -9.98 -6.58 -19.70
CA GLU A 773 -9.26 -7.28 -20.77
C GLU A 773 -10.13 -7.41 -22.02
N GLY A 774 -9.52 -7.20 -23.19
CA GLY A 774 -10.19 -7.30 -24.48
C GLY A 774 -9.75 -6.20 -25.44
N LYS A 775 -10.59 -5.88 -26.43
CA LYS A 775 -10.33 -4.75 -27.31
C LYS A 775 -10.78 -3.46 -26.63
N ILE A 776 -9.84 -2.79 -25.96
CA ILE A 776 -10.14 -1.70 -25.02
C ILE A 776 -10.13 -0.30 -25.66
N ALA A 777 -9.54 -0.09 -26.84
CA ALA A 777 -9.59 1.21 -27.54
C ALA A 777 -10.97 1.47 -28.17
N THR A 778 -11.97 1.70 -27.33
CA THR A 778 -13.37 1.91 -27.72
C THR A 778 -14.02 3.03 -26.92
N VAL A 779 -14.99 3.73 -27.52
CA VAL A 779 -15.78 4.77 -26.84
C VAL A 779 -16.58 4.18 -25.68
N GLN A 780 -17.09 2.96 -25.85
CA GLN A 780 -17.89 2.26 -24.84
C GLN A 780 -17.07 1.97 -23.57
N LEU A 781 -15.76 1.67 -23.69
CA LEU A 781 -14.88 1.56 -22.53
C LEU A 781 -14.83 2.90 -21.77
N LEU A 782 -14.55 4.02 -22.45
CA LEU A 782 -14.41 5.31 -21.78
C LEU A 782 -15.72 5.76 -21.11
N GLN A 783 -16.87 5.50 -21.74
CA GLN A 783 -18.19 5.71 -21.13
C GLN A 783 -18.41 4.82 -19.90
N GLY A 784 -18.02 3.55 -19.99
CA GLY A 784 -18.06 2.62 -18.86
C GLY A 784 -17.15 3.07 -17.72
N LEU A 785 -15.93 3.51 -18.02
CA LEU A 785 -14.98 4.04 -17.04
C LEU A 785 -15.53 5.30 -16.36
N GLN A 786 -16.07 6.25 -17.13
CA GLN A 786 -16.74 7.42 -16.58
C GLN A 786 -17.86 7.03 -15.62
N SER A 787 -18.75 6.13 -16.04
CA SER A 787 -19.89 5.65 -15.24
C SER A 787 -19.41 4.94 -13.96
N THR A 788 -18.34 4.15 -14.04
CA THR A 788 -17.73 3.49 -12.88
C THR A 788 -17.18 4.52 -11.89
N HIS A 789 -16.50 5.58 -12.34
CA HIS A 789 -16.02 6.65 -11.45
C HIS A 789 -17.18 7.43 -10.81
N GLU A 790 -18.28 7.63 -11.54
CA GLU A 790 -19.46 8.32 -11.03
C GLU A 790 -20.17 7.52 -9.94
N LYS A 791 -20.32 6.21 -10.13
CA LYS A 791 -20.90 5.29 -9.12
C LYS A 791 -20.04 5.24 -7.85
N MET A 792 -18.72 5.16 -7.99
CA MET A 792 -17.80 5.11 -6.85
C MET A 792 -17.85 6.34 -5.92
N ASN A 793 -18.49 7.45 -6.32
CA ASN A 793 -18.51 8.68 -5.51
C ASN A 793 -19.34 8.58 -4.22
N ASP A 794 -20.30 7.65 -4.13
CA ASP A 794 -21.09 7.42 -2.91
C ASP A 794 -20.54 6.28 -2.03
N ASP A 795 -19.50 5.58 -2.51
CA ASP A 795 -18.85 4.52 -1.74
C ASP A 795 -18.15 5.06 -0.51
N ARG A 796 -18.27 4.29 0.57
CA ARG A 796 -17.73 4.64 1.88
C ARG A 796 -16.25 4.26 2.01
N TYR A 797 -15.85 3.14 1.41
CA TYR A 797 -14.51 2.56 1.62
C TYR A 797 -13.46 3.09 0.64
N ILE A 798 -13.87 3.84 -0.39
CA ILE A 798 -12.93 4.44 -1.34
C ILE A 798 -12.29 5.67 -0.69
N ALA A 799 -10.96 5.67 -0.66
CA ALA A 799 -10.18 6.79 -0.18
C ALA A 799 -10.52 8.05 -0.97
N ARG A 800 -10.56 9.18 -0.29
CA ARG A 800 -10.85 10.48 -0.92
C ARG A 800 -9.60 11.33 -0.98
N LYS A 801 -9.55 12.23 -1.94
CA LYS A 801 -8.59 13.33 -1.96
C LYS A 801 -9.08 14.45 -1.03
N PRO A 802 -8.21 15.38 -0.60
CA PRO A 802 -8.61 16.52 0.22
C PRO A 802 -9.69 17.44 -0.39
N ASP A 803 -9.90 17.37 -1.71
CA ASP A 803 -10.98 18.08 -2.42
C ASP A 803 -12.35 17.36 -2.35
N GLY A 804 -12.41 16.17 -1.76
CA GLY A 804 -13.62 15.36 -1.59
C GLY A 804 -13.90 14.36 -2.73
N HIS A 805 -13.17 14.44 -3.84
CA HIS A 805 -13.27 13.48 -4.94
C HIS A 805 -12.65 12.13 -4.56
N THR A 806 -13.16 11.06 -5.16
CA THR A 806 -12.59 9.72 -4.97
C THR A 806 -11.18 9.65 -5.51
N LYS A 807 -10.31 8.96 -4.78
CA LYS A 807 -8.93 8.68 -5.18
C LYS A 807 -8.96 7.42 -6.04
N THR A 808 -9.31 7.61 -7.31
CA THR A 808 -9.37 6.56 -8.33
C THR A 808 -8.61 7.00 -9.57
N GLU A 809 -7.85 6.09 -10.17
CA GLU A 809 -7.07 6.34 -11.38
C GLU A 809 -7.48 5.37 -12.49
N SER A 810 -7.62 5.91 -13.70
CA SER A 810 -7.80 5.12 -14.92
C SER A 810 -7.33 5.93 -16.12
N ILE A 811 -7.31 5.30 -17.31
CA ILE A 811 -7.03 6.04 -18.54
C ILE A 811 -8.01 7.21 -18.78
N PHE A 812 -9.24 7.14 -18.24
CA PHE A 812 -10.21 8.23 -18.31
C PHE A 812 -9.81 9.45 -17.45
N THR A 813 -9.23 9.24 -16.27
CA THR A 813 -8.78 10.35 -15.42
C THR A 813 -7.57 11.06 -16.03
N ILE A 814 -6.63 10.30 -16.62
CA ILE A 814 -5.51 10.88 -17.38
C ILE A 814 -6.02 11.68 -18.59
N LEU A 815 -7.00 11.15 -19.33
CA LEU A 815 -7.63 11.87 -20.44
C LEU A 815 -8.24 13.20 -19.98
N LYS A 816 -9.01 13.19 -18.89
CA LYS A 816 -9.57 14.42 -18.31
C LYS A 816 -8.49 15.43 -17.92
N GLN A 817 -7.40 14.95 -17.30
CA GLN A 817 -6.27 15.79 -16.93
C GLN A 817 -5.59 16.40 -18.17
N ALA A 818 -5.32 15.59 -19.21
CA ALA A 818 -4.71 16.07 -20.44
C ALA A 818 -5.55 17.12 -21.15
N VAL A 819 -6.89 16.94 -21.18
CA VAL A 819 -7.83 17.91 -21.76
C VAL A 819 -7.91 19.19 -20.92
N ALA A 820 -7.89 19.09 -19.59
CA ALA A 820 -7.88 20.25 -18.70
C ALA A 820 -6.59 21.06 -18.83
N ASN A 821 -5.45 20.38 -19.01
CA ASN A 821 -4.16 21.01 -19.23
C ASN A 821 -4.07 21.66 -20.62
N ASN A 822 -4.63 21.01 -21.65
CA ASN A 822 -4.59 21.50 -23.03
C ASN A 822 -5.96 21.40 -23.71
N GLN A 823 -6.70 22.51 -23.68
CA GLN A 823 -8.02 22.59 -24.30
C GLN A 823 -7.99 22.40 -25.83
N SER A 824 -6.84 22.57 -26.48
CA SER A 824 -6.68 22.34 -27.93
C SER A 824 -6.84 20.85 -28.31
N LEU A 825 -6.64 19.93 -27.35
CA LEU A 825 -6.84 18.50 -27.57
C LEU A 825 -8.31 18.16 -27.87
N VAL A 826 -9.25 19.00 -27.42
CA VAL A 826 -10.67 18.82 -27.69
C VAL A 826 -10.94 18.82 -29.19
N GLU A 827 -10.38 19.78 -29.91
CA GLU A 827 -10.54 19.90 -31.36
C GLU A 827 -9.69 18.84 -32.10
N PHE A 828 -8.45 18.60 -31.64
CA PHE A 828 -7.53 17.67 -32.30
C PHE A 828 -8.02 16.21 -32.29
N PHE A 829 -8.64 15.76 -31.20
CA PHE A 829 -9.16 14.39 -31.05
C PHE A 829 -10.68 14.29 -31.18
N ASN A 830 -11.36 15.34 -31.66
CA ASN A 830 -12.82 15.39 -31.82
C ASN A 830 -13.56 14.94 -30.53
N ILE A 831 -13.16 15.52 -29.40
CA ILE A 831 -13.73 15.25 -28.08
C ILE A 831 -15.02 16.04 -27.94
N ASP A 832 -16.10 15.38 -27.57
CA ASP A 832 -17.37 16.05 -27.31
C ASP A 832 -17.27 16.90 -26.02
N THR A 833 -17.56 18.19 -26.13
CA THR A 833 -17.53 19.14 -25.00
C THR A 833 -18.54 18.83 -23.91
N ALA A 834 -19.63 18.10 -24.21
CA ALA A 834 -20.65 17.77 -23.22
C ALA A 834 -20.24 16.56 -22.36
N THR A 835 -19.64 15.54 -22.97
CA THR A 835 -19.22 14.31 -22.27
C THR A 835 -17.74 14.30 -21.88
N GLY A 836 -16.91 15.09 -22.56
CA GLY A 836 -15.45 15.08 -22.40
C GLY A 836 -14.78 13.86 -23.02
N LEU A 837 -15.45 13.14 -23.94
CA LEU A 837 -14.98 11.89 -24.54
C LEU A 837 -14.81 11.98 -26.08
N PRO A 838 -13.85 11.24 -26.67
CA PRO A 838 -13.73 11.10 -28.12
C PRO A 838 -14.98 10.43 -28.72
N GLN A 839 -15.38 10.86 -29.92
CA GLN A 839 -16.65 10.42 -30.53
C GLN A 839 -16.59 9.06 -31.23
N THR A 840 -15.42 8.63 -31.73
CA THR A 840 -15.28 7.34 -32.44
C THR A 840 -14.17 6.47 -31.85
N ASN A 841 -14.24 5.15 -32.10
CA ASN A 841 -13.19 4.21 -31.66
C ASN A 841 -11.82 4.55 -32.28
N SER A 842 -11.79 5.14 -33.48
CA SER A 842 -10.54 5.59 -34.09
C SER A 842 -9.96 6.79 -33.35
N ASP A 843 -10.82 7.71 -32.91
CA ASP A 843 -10.39 8.88 -32.12
C ASP A 843 -9.86 8.46 -30.76
N VAL A 844 -10.50 7.48 -30.10
CA VAL A 844 -9.99 6.87 -28.86
C VAL A 844 -8.61 6.26 -29.08
N GLN A 845 -8.40 5.52 -30.17
CA GLN A 845 -7.11 4.92 -30.46
C GLN A 845 -6.02 5.98 -30.71
N ASN A 846 -6.32 7.03 -31.47
CA ASN A 846 -5.40 8.15 -31.69
C ASN A 846 -5.07 8.89 -30.37
N THR A 847 -6.08 9.06 -29.51
CA THR A 847 -5.91 9.68 -28.19
C THR A 847 -5.02 8.82 -27.29
N PHE A 848 -5.24 7.51 -27.25
CA PHE A 848 -4.39 6.58 -26.51
C PHE A 848 -2.96 6.58 -27.04
N ASP A 849 -2.77 6.57 -28.36
CA ASP A 849 -1.44 6.64 -28.97
C ASP A 849 -0.71 7.94 -28.60
N TYR A 850 -1.40 9.08 -28.55
CA TYR A 850 -0.83 10.34 -28.07
C TYR A 850 -0.45 10.28 -26.59
N LEU A 851 -1.35 9.83 -25.73
CA LEU A 851 -1.09 9.72 -24.28
C LEU A 851 0.04 8.74 -23.98
N TYR A 852 0.11 7.63 -24.71
CA TYR A 852 1.13 6.59 -24.54
C TYR A 852 2.52 7.01 -25.03
N THR A 853 2.61 7.94 -25.98
CA THR A 853 3.90 8.40 -26.56
C THR A 853 4.37 9.75 -26.02
N SER A 854 3.48 10.55 -25.46
CA SER A 854 3.81 11.86 -24.90
C SER A 854 4.65 11.68 -23.64
N PRO A 855 5.89 12.23 -23.56
CA PRO A 855 6.74 12.08 -22.38
C PRO A 855 6.10 12.56 -21.08
N GLU A 856 5.14 13.48 -21.17
CA GLU A 856 4.36 14.01 -20.04
C GLU A 856 3.45 12.95 -19.39
N TYR A 857 2.81 12.09 -20.19
CA TYR A 857 1.81 11.12 -19.72
C TYR A 857 2.28 9.67 -19.79
N GLN A 858 3.33 9.40 -20.56
CA GLN A 858 3.80 8.06 -20.91
C GLN A 858 3.92 7.14 -19.70
N MET A 859 4.54 7.61 -18.61
CA MET A 859 4.73 6.81 -17.39
C MET A 859 3.40 6.46 -16.70
N GLN A 860 2.51 7.43 -16.53
CA GLN A 860 1.20 7.20 -15.91
C GLN A 860 0.31 6.31 -16.78
N VAL A 861 0.41 6.46 -18.10
CA VAL A 861 -0.37 5.69 -19.06
C VAL A 861 0.12 4.26 -19.15
N SER A 862 1.44 4.01 -19.12
CA SER A 862 1.99 2.65 -19.13
C SER A 862 1.57 1.85 -17.89
N ASP A 863 1.33 2.52 -16.76
CA ASP A 863 0.88 1.89 -15.53
C ASP A 863 -0.61 1.52 -15.55
N LEU A 864 -1.41 2.12 -16.44
CA LEU A 864 -2.88 1.94 -16.50
C LEU A 864 -3.37 1.29 -17.80
N LEU A 865 -2.56 1.29 -18.86
CA LEU A 865 -2.92 0.85 -20.21
C LEU A 865 -1.84 -0.05 -20.79
N TYR A 866 -2.23 -1.27 -21.21
CA TYR A 866 -1.32 -2.26 -21.77
C TYR A 866 -1.51 -2.39 -23.29
N LYS A 867 -0.41 -2.25 -24.02
CA LYS A 867 -0.35 -2.34 -25.49
C LYS A 867 0.44 -3.57 -25.93
N GLU A 868 -0.19 -4.44 -26.72
CA GLU A 868 0.45 -5.60 -27.35
C GLU A 868 0.53 -5.36 -28.87
N GLY A 869 1.75 -5.16 -29.38
CA GLY A 869 1.94 -4.76 -30.78
C GLY A 869 1.31 -3.40 -31.07
N ASN A 870 0.25 -3.38 -31.89
CA ASN A 870 -0.46 -2.15 -32.26
C ASN A 870 -1.89 -2.06 -31.67
N GLU A 871 -2.26 -3.00 -30.80
CA GLU A 871 -3.58 -3.02 -30.16
C GLU A 871 -3.46 -2.87 -28.64
N TYR A 872 -4.37 -2.08 -28.07
CA TYR A 872 -4.53 -1.99 -26.63
C TYR A 872 -5.39 -3.16 -26.14
N ARG A 873 -4.84 -3.95 -25.20
CA ARG A 873 -5.38 -5.26 -24.79
C ARG A 873 -5.90 -5.32 -23.36
N ALA A 874 -5.35 -4.50 -22.46
CA ALA A 874 -5.81 -4.44 -21.08
C ALA A 874 -5.73 -3.02 -20.52
N ALA A 875 -6.65 -2.69 -19.62
CA ALA A 875 -6.68 -1.46 -18.85
C ALA A 875 -7.00 -1.78 -17.40
N ILE A 876 -6.54 -0.94 -16.47
CA ILE A 876 -6.91 -1.05 -15.06
C ILE A 876 -7.60 0.22 -14.56
N VAL A 877 -8.55 0.03 -13.66
CA VAL A 877 -9.01 1.07 -12.74
C VAL A 877 -8.34 0.79 -11.40
N ARG A 878 -7.46 1.69 -10.95
CA ARG A 878 -6.83 1.62 -9.64
C ARG A 878 -7.69 2.41 -8.66
N VAL A 879 -8.16 1.74 -7.61
CA VAL A 879 -9.03 2.30 -6.58
C VAL A 879 -8.27 2.30 -5.27
N TYR A 880 -8.07 3.47 -4.68
CA TYR A 880 -7.42 3.57 -3.38
C TYR A 880 -8.47 3.40 -2.29
N ILE A 881 -8.17 2.63 -1.26
CA ILE A 881 -9.11 2.22 -0.22
C ILE A 881 -8.72 2.80 1.13
N ASP A 882 -9.69 3.29 1.89
CA ASP A 882 -9.50 3.72 3.28
C ASP A 882 -10.35 2.84 4.20
N LEU A 883 -9.73 1.76 4.68
CA LEU A 883 -10.30 0.84 5.66
C LEU A 883 -9.55 1.03 6.98
N GLY A 884 -10.03 1.96 7.80
CA GLY A 884 -9.50 2.16 9.15
C GLY A 884 -9.43 0.85 9.93
N LEU A 885 -8.28 0.56 10.53
CA LEU A 885 -7.92 -0.77 11.07
C LEU A 885 -8.60 -1.15 12.40
N ASN A 886 -9.65 -0.44 12.82
CA ASN A 886 -10.23 -0.53 14.16
C ASN A 886 -11.46 -1.45 14.29
N ASN A 887 -11.88 -2.14 13.22
CA ASN A 887 -13.13 -2.91 13.24
C ASN A 887 -12.93 -4.38 13.61
N GLU A 888 -13.70 -4.86 14.61
CA GLU A 888 -13.65 -6.24 15.12
C GLU A 888 -14.02 -7.31 14.07
N ASP A 889 -14.71 -6.95 12.97
CA ASP A 889 -15.18 -7.85 11.91
C ASP A 889 -14.72 -7.38 10.50
N MET A 890 -13.41 -7.13 10.29
CA MET A 890 -12.81 -6.74 8.99
C MET A 890 -13.27 -7.57 7.78
N THR A 891 -13.57 -8.86 7.98
CA THR A 891 -14.07 -9.74 6.91
C THR A 891 -15.37 -9.23 6.29
N LYS A 892 -16.30 -8.69 7.10
CA LYS A 892 -17.56 -8.14 6.58
C LYS A 892 -17.33 -6.90 5.74
N GLU A 893 -16.39 -6.06 6.14
CA GLU A 893 -16.05 -4.83 5.42
C GLU A 893 -15.39 -5.15 4.08
N PHE A 894 -14.47 -6.10 4.06
CA PHE A 894 -13.89 -6.59 2.79
C PHE A 894 -14.96 -7.20 1.88
N GLU A 895 -15.94 -7.91 2.43
CA GLU A 895 -17.07 -8.44 1.64
C GLU A 895 -17.95 -7.34 1.07
N GLN A 896 -18.22 -6.29 1.85
CA GLN A 896 -18.98 -5.12 1.40
C GLN A 896 -18.22 -4.36 0.32
N LEU A 897 -16.93 -4.08 0.53
CA LEU A 897 -16.05 -3.49 -0.48
C LEU A 897 -16.05 -4.31 -1.78
N LYS A 898 -15.89 -5.64 -1.68
CA LYS A 898 -15.96 -6.52 -2.86
C LYS A 898 -17.30 -6.38 -3.58
N GLN A 899 -18.39 -6.25 -2.83
CA GLN A 899 -19.73 -6.14 -3.40
C GLN A 899 -19.94 -4.78 -4.07
N GLU A 900 -19.55 -3.67 -3.42
CA GLU A 900 -19.57 -2.31 -3.96
C GLU A 900 -18.81 -2.27 -5.29
N LEU A 901 -17.51 -2.61 -5.29
CA LEU A 901 -16.67 -2.59 -6.50
C LEU A 901 -17.21 -3.47 -7.64
N ASN A 902 -17.88 -4.59 -7.34
CA ASN A 902 -18.53 -5.42 -8.36
C ASN A 902 -19.82 -4.81 -8.93
N ASN A 903 -20.56 -4.03 -8.13
CA ASN A 903 -21.76 -3.33 -8.55
C ASN A 903 -21.44 -2.05 -9.34
N ASP A 904 -20.33 -1.38 -9.00
CA ASP A 904 -19.93 -0.13 -9.67
C ASP A 904 -19.38 -0.37 -11.06
N ARG A 905 -18.84 -1.57 -11.27
CA ARG A 905 -18.38 -2.06 -12.56
C ARG A 905 -19.47 -1.92 -13.62
N SER A 906 -19.28 -0.97 -14.52
CA SER A 906 -20.20 -0.72 -15.62
C SER A 906 -19.97 -1.68 -16.80
N ASP A 907 -20.83 -1.59 -17.82
CA ASP A 907 -20.62 -2.30 -19.07
C ASP A 907 -19.49 -1.62 -19.85
N TYR A 908 -18.36 -2.32 -20.00
CA TYR A 908 -17.19 -1.87 -20.76
C TYR A 908 -17.23 -2.36 -22.23
N GLY A 909 -18.38 -2.85 -22.69
CA GLY A 909 -18.54 -3.45 -24.01
C GLY A 909 -18.12 -4.91 -24.05
N ASN A 910 -17.58 -5.36 -25.18
CA ASN A 910 -17.17 -6.76 -25.38
C ASN A 910 -15.80 -7.07 -24.74
N THR A 911 -15.68 -6.80 -23.43
CA THR A 911 -14.48 -7.00 -22.60
C THR A 911 -14.80 -7.80 -21.36
N THR A 912 -13.82 -8.48 -20.80
CA THR A 912 -13.93 -9.14 -19.48
C THR A 912 -13.38 -8.22 -18.41
N SER A 913 -14.12 -8.04 -17.31
CA SER A 913 -13.67 -7.24 -16.19
C SER A 913 -13.65 -8.03 -14.90
N ILE A 914 -12.62 -7.90 -14.06
CA ILE A 914 -12.46 -8.67 -12.83
C ILE A 914 -11.96 -7.74 -11.72
N VAL A 915 -12.63 -7.75 -10.56
CA VAL A 915 -12.20 -7.01 -9.37
C VAL A 915 -11.23 -7.85 -8.56
N THR A 916 -10.06 -7.28 -8.25
CA THR A 916 -8.97 -7.92 -7.52
C THR A 916 -8.12 -6.89 -6.77
N GLY A 917 -7.10 -7.34 -6.05
CA GLY A 917 -6.20 -6.52 -5.24
C GLY A 917 -5.93 -7.16 -3.87
N ASN A 918 -5.05 -6.55 -3.08
CA ASN A 918 -4.45 -7.24 -1.94
C ASN A 918 -5.47 -7.56 -0.82
N LEU A 919 -6.40 -6.66 -0.54
CA LEU A 919 -7.44 -6.87 0.48
C LEU A 919 -8.47 -7.92 0.01
N LEU A 920 -8.80 -7.92 -1.28
CA LEU A 920 -9.71 -8.91 -1.87
C LEU A 920 -9.09 -10.30 -2.00
N ILE A 921 -7.78 -10.39 -2.21
CA ILE A 921 -7.02 -11.64 -2.11
C ILE A 921 -7.00 -12.12 -0.66
N THR A 922 -6.77 -11.22 0.31
CA THR A 922 -6.84 -11.54 1.74
C THR A 922 -8.23 -12.09 2.13
N LEU A 923 -9.31 -11.48 1.62
CA LEU A 923 -10.67 -11.99 1.79
C LEU A 923 -10.86 -13.38 1.14
N SER A 924 -10.27 -13.59 -0.03
CA SER A 924 -10.31 -14.90 -0.71
C SER A 924 -9.59 -15.97 0.10
N ILE A 925 -8.42 -15.64 0.69
CA ILE A 925 -7.68 -16.53 1.60
C ILE A 925 -8.55 -16.87 2.81
N LEU A 926 -9.18 -15.87 3.44
CA LEU A 926 -10.08 -16.01 4.59
C LEU A 926 -11.24 -16.98 4.34
N LYS A 927 -12.00 -16.75 3.25
CA LYS A 927 -13.15 -17.59 2.90
C LYS A 927 -12.73 -19.00 2.50
N ASN A 928 -11.75 -19.11 1.59
CA ASN A 928 -11.28 -20.40 1.10
C ASN A 928 -10.60 -21.23 2.19
N MET A 929 -9.90 -20.61 3.14
CA MET A 929 -9.35 -21.30 4.30
C MET A 929 -10.45 -22.01 5.09
N THR A 930 -11.53 -21.29 5.43
CA THR A 930 -12.60 -21.84 6.27
C THR A 930 -13.33 -22.98 5.55
N GLU A 931 -13.72 -22.75 4.29
CA GLU A 931 -14.43 -23.75 3.48
C GLU A 931 -13.57 -25.00 3.21
N SER A 932 -12.32 -24.79 2.82
CA SER A 932 -11.42 -25.89 2.47
C SER A 932 -11.04 -26.73 3.68
N GLN A 933 -11.00 -26.13 4.88
CA GLN A 933 -10.67 -26.87 6.09
C GLN A 933 -11.84 -27.68 6.63
N ILE A 934 -13.08 -27.19 6.47
CA ILE A 934 -14.27 -28.01 6.77
C ILE A 934 -14.28 -29.22 5.83
N LEU A 935 -14.02 -29.01 4.54
CA LEU A 935 -13.94 -30.07 3.55
C LEU A 935 -12.79 -31.05 3.83
N SER A 936 -11.57 -30.56 4.10
CA SER A 936 -10.40 -31.40 4.37
C SER A 936 -10.55 -32.20 5.67
N THR A 937 -11.08 -31.59 6.74
CA THR A 937 -11.38 -32.27 8.01
C THR A 937 -12.42 -33.36 7.79
N GLY A 938 -13.46 -33.10 6.99
CA GLY A 938 -14.49 -34.08 6.62
C GLY A 938 -13.93 -35.26 5.84
N ILE A 939 -13.07 -34.99 4.84
CA ILE A 939 -12.37 -36.01 4.06
C ILE A 939 -11.45 -36.84 4.97
N CYS A 940 -10.68 -36.19 5.85
CA CYS A 940 -9.81 -36.84 6.81
C CYS A 940 -10.58 -37.80 7.73
N PHE A 941 -11.70 -37.32 8.29
CA PHE A 941 -12.57 -38.12 9.15
C PHE A 941 -13.14 -39.34 8.42
N LEU A 942 -13.59 -39.15 7.17
CA LEU A 942 -14.14 -40.23 6.34
C LEU A 942 -13.07 -41.26 5.97
N LEU A 943 -11.89 -40.82 5.54
CA LEU A 943 -10.77 -41.70 5.21
C LEU A 943 -10.30 -42.48 6.44
N ALA A 944 -10.20 -41.83 7.60
CA ALA A 944 -9.90 -42.47 8.87
C ALA A 944 -10.93 -43.55 9.23
N ALA A 945 -12.22 -43.24 9.14
CA ALA A 945 -13.29 -44.20 9.43
C ALA A 945 -13.27 -45.42 8.48
N ILE A 946 -13.03 -45.19 7.18
CA ILE A 946 -12.85 -46.26 6.18
C ILE A 946 -11.63 -47.11 6.55
N MET A 947 -10.50 -46.49 6.86
CA MET A 947 -9.26 -47.19 7.21
C MET A 947 -9.42 -48.06 8.45
N LEU A 948 -9.96 -47.52 9.55
CA LEU A 948 -10.20 -48.31 10.77
C LEU A 948 -11.19 -49.46 10.51
N THR A 949 -12.21 -49.24 9.68
CA THR A 949 -13.15 -50.28 9.27
C THR A 949 -12.47 -51.40 8.51
N LEU A 950 -11.57 -51.08 7.57
CA LEU A 950 -10.76 -52.04 6.81
C LEU A 950 -9.80 -52.81 7.71
N ILE A 951 -9.08 -52.11 8.60
CA ILE A 951 -8.09 -52.67 9.52
C ILE A 951 -8.76 -53.68 10.47
N TYR A 952 -9.86 -53.28 11.11
CA TYR A 952 -10.54 -54.12 12.07
C TYR A 952 -11.45 -55.17 11.42
N ARG A 953 -11.75 -55.04 10.12
CA ARG A 953 -12.70 -55.86 9.36
C ARG A 953 -14.08 -55.90 10.03
N ASN A 954 -14.44 -54.83 10.72
CA ASN A 954 -15.71 -54.68 11.44
C ASN A 954 -16.06 -53.20 11.53
N PRO A 955 -17.13 -52.75 10.84
CA PRO A 955 -17.49 -51.33 10.79
C PRO A 955 -17.87 -50.77 12.16
N ILE A 956 -18.50 -51.58 13.02
CA ILE A 956 -18.88 -51.13 14.37
C ILE A 956 -17.62 -50.89 15.21
N LEU A 957 -16.62 -51.76 15.12
CA LEU A 957 -15.38 -51.60 15.89
C LEU A 957 -14.55 -50.42 15.36
N GLY A 958 -14.54 -50.20 14.04
CA GLY A 958 -13.93 -49.02 13.43
C GLY A 958 -14.58 -47.71 13.89
N LEU A 959 -15.91 -47.63 13.88
CA LEU A 959 -16.65 -46.45 14.36
C LEU A 959 -16.47 -46.23 15.87
N ILE A 960 -16.42 -47.30 16.69
CA ILE A 960 -16.14 -47.16 18.13
C ILE A 960 -14.75 -46.56 18.37
N ALA A 961 -13.75 -46.95 17.58
CA ALA A 961 -12.41 -46.40 17.68
C ALA A 961 -12.32 -44.92 17.26
N MET A 962 -13.30 -44.37 16.53
CA MET A 962 -13.36 -42.94 16.20
C MET A 962 -13.93 -42.07 17.32
N ILE A 963 -14.69 -42.64 18.27
CA ILE A 963 -15.39 -41.89 19.32
C ILE A 963 -14.47 -40.95 20.13
N PRO A 964 -13.29 -41.39 20.62
CA PRO A 964 -12.43 -40.52 21.41
C PRO A 964 -11.95 -39.30 20.64
N VAL A 965 -11.63 -39.49 19.37
CA VAL A 965 -11.17 -38.44 18.46
C VAL A 965 -12.27 -37.43 18.21
N THR A 966 -13.50 -37.88 17.90
CA THR A 966 -14.65 -36.99 17.73
C THR A 966 -14.93 -36.15 18.98
N ILE A 967 -14.88 -36.77 20.15
CA ILE A 967 -15.10 -36.07 21.43
C ILE A 967 -14.00 -35.04 21.68
N SER A 968 -12.75 -35.43 21.46
CA SER A 968 -11.60 -34.54 21.65
C SER A 968 -11.68 -33.34 20.71
N MET A 969 -12.05 -33.57 19.45
CA MET A 969 -12.26 -32.52 18.46
C MET A 969 -13.31 -31.49 18.91
N ILE A 970 -14.45 -31.93 19.44
CA ILE A 970 -15.48 -31.03 19.99
C ILE A 970 -14.93 -30.25 21.20
N TRP A 971 -14.19 -30.92 22.09
CA TRP A 971 -13.62 -30.27 23.28
C TRP A 971 -12.55 -29.24 22.94
N VAL A 972 -11.69 -29.51 21.96
CA VAL A 972 -10.65 -28.58 21.49
C VAL A 972 -11.30 -27.33 20.90
N LEU A 973 -12.21 -27.50 19.94
CA LEU A 973 -12.91 -26.37 19.32
C LEU A 973 -13.71 -25.56 20.35
N GLY A 974 -14.37 -26.22 21.31
CA GLY A 974 -15.07 -25.52 22.39
C GLY A 974 -14.13 -24.79 23.34
N SER A 975 -12.95 -25.35 23.59
CA SER A 975 -11.92 -24.69 24.42
C SER A 975 -11.36 -23.44 23.75
N MET A 976 -11.20 -23.45 22.42
CA MET A 976 -10.77 -22.26 21.68
C MET A 976 -11.70 -21.08 21.94
N TYR A 977 -13.02 -21.32 21.94
CA TYR A 977 -14.00 -20.28 22.26
C TYR A 977 -13.82 -19.74 23.69
N PHE A 978 -13.70 -20.61 24.70
CA PHE A 978 -13.54 -20.18 26.10
C PHE A 978 -12.22 -19.46 26.38
N ILE A 979 -11.16 -19.79 25.63
CA ILE A 979 -9.85 -19.13 25.72
C ILE A 979 -9.87 -17.79 24.96
N GLY A 980 -10.82 -17.59 24.04
CA GLY A 980 -10.90 -16.40 23.19
C GLY A 980 -10.01 -16.48 21.94
N TYR A 981 -9.62 -17.68 21.51
CA TYR A 981 -8.84 -17.88 20.29
C TYR A 981 -9.75 -17.99 19.07
N THR A 982 -9.32 -17.41 17.96
CA THR A 982 -10.00 -17.49 16.66
C THR A 982 -9.48 -18.68 15.84
N LEU A 983 -10.26 -19.11 14.84
CA LEU A 983 -9.75 -20.01 13.80
C LEU A 983 -8.88 -19.24 12.81
N ASN A 984 -7.56 -19.38 12.96
CA ASN A 984 -6.53 -18.86 12.05
C ASN A 984 -5.86 -20.00 11.25
N ILE A 985 -4.93 -19.65 10.33
CA ILE A 985 -4.28 -20.62 9.41
C ILE A 985 -3.60 -21.77 10.16
N LEU A 986 -3.02 -21.54 11.34
CA LEU A 986 -2.35 -22.60 12.10
C LEU A 986 -3.33 -23.40 12.95
N THR A 987 -4.16 -22.74 13.76
CA THR A 987 -5.10 -23.40 14.68
C THR A 987 -6.14 -24.23 13.94
N ILE A 988 -6.55 -23.83 12.73
CA ILE A 988 -7.47 -24.62 11.92
C ILE A 988 -6.86 -25.94 11.46
N THR A 989 -5.52 -26.03 11.30
CA THR A 989 -4.88 -27.32 10.96
C THR A 989 -4.90 -28.30 12.14
N VAL A 990 -5.05 -27.81 13.38
CA VAL A 990 -5.10 -28.67 14.57
C VAL A 990 -6.30 -29.61 14.51
N THR A 991 -7.41 -29.23 13.89
CA THR A 991 -8.60 -30.10 13.75
C THR A 991 -8.27 -31.38 13.00
N SER A 992 -7.55 -31.25 11.88
CA SER A 992 -7.16 -32.38 11.05
C SER A 992 -5.97 -33.15 11.65
N ILE A 993 -5.04 -32.46 12.33
CA ILE A 993 -3.98 -33.11 13.13
C ILE A 993 -4.59 -33.95 14.26
N THR A 994 -5.66 -33.46 14.91
CA THR A 994 -6.38 -34.16 15.99
C THR A 994 -6.88 -35.51 15.50
N ILE A 995 -7.32 -35.60 14.25
CA ILE A 995 -7.75 -36.86 13.65
C ILE A 995 -6.56 -37.79 13.46
N GLY A 996 -5.48 -37.33 12.83
CA GLY A 996 -4.27 -38.16 12.65
C GLY A 996 -3.72 -38.68 13.97
N VAL A 997 -3.27 -37.76 14.83
CA VAL A 997 -2.58 -38.11 16.09
C VAL A 997 -3.53 -38.70 17.14
N GLY A 998 -4.78 -38.26 17.19
CA GLY A 998 -5.74 -38.75 18.19
C GLY A 998 -6.21 -40.19 17.94
N ILE A 999 -6.23 -40.63 16.68
CA ILE A 999 -6.62 -42.00 16.33
C ILE A 999 -5.62 -43.02 16.86
N ASP A 1000 -4.34 -42.66 16.97
CA ASP A 1000 -3.27 -43.57 17.38
C ASP A 1000 -3.53 -44.16 18.78
N TYR A 1001 -3.91 -43.31 19.75
CA TYR A 1001 -4.28 -43.75 21.10
C TYR A 1001 -5.49 -44.69 21.09
N SER A 1002 -6.47 -44.38 20.24
CA SER A 1002 -7.65 -45.23 20.07
C SER A 1002 -7.30 -46.59 19.47
N CYS A 1003 -6.36 -46.62 18.52
CA CYS A 1003 -5.83 -47.84 17.90
C CYS A 1003 -5.12 -48.73 18.91
N TYR A 1004 -4.19 -48.18 19.71
CA TYR A 1004 -3.46 -48.93 20.73
C TYR A 1004 -4.40 -49.55 21.76
N ILE A 1005 -5.35 -48.77 22.28
CA ILE A 1005 -6.32 -49.24 23.28
C ILE A 1005 -7.24 -50.31 22.68
N THR A 1006 -7.78 -50.09 21.48
CA THR A 1006 -8.69 -51.05 20.82
C THR A 1006 -7.99 -52.36 20.51
N GLN A 1007 -6.75 -52.31 20.00
CA GLN A 1007 -5.98 -53.51 19.67
C GLN A 1007 -5.58 -54.30 20.91
N ARG A 1008 -5.20 -53.63 22.00
CA ARG A 1008 -4.89 -54.30 23.26
C ARG A 1008 -6.13 -54.93 23.88
N PHE A 1009 -7.24 -54.18 23.94
CA PHE A 1009 -8.51 -54.70 24.44
C PHE A 1009 -8.94 -55.94 23.67
N ARG A 1010 -8.88 -55.90 22.34
CA ARG A 1010 -9.18 -57.04 21.46
C ARG A 1010 -8.29 -58.24 21.77
N SER A 1011 -6.97 -58.02 21.87
CA SER A 1011 -6.00 -59.09 22.13
C SER A 1011 -6.26 -59.78 23.47
N VAL A 1012 -6.49 -59.00 24.54
CA VAL A 1012 -6.76 -59.56 25.88
C VAL A 1012 -8.14 -60.21 25.95
N ALA A 1013 -9.16 -59.60 25.31
CA ALA A 1013 -10.51 -60.16 25.27
C ALA A 1013 -10.56 -61.50 24.53
N ASP A 1014 -9.84 -61.64 23.42
CA ASP A 1014 -9.73 -62.89 22.65
C ASP A 1014 -8.94 -63.97 23.41
N GLN A 1015 -7.94 -63.57 24.23
CA GLN A 1015 -7.14 -64.51 25.03
C GLN A 1015 -7.84 -64.98 26.31
N THR A 1016 -8.60 -64.12 26.98
CA THR A 1016 -9.14 -64.38 28.33
C THR A 1016 -10.64 -64.62 28.38
N GLY A 1017 -11.41 -64.12 27.41
CA GLY A 1017 -12.88 -64.19 27.42
C GLY A 1017 -13.58 -63.33 28.50
N ASP A 1018 -12.81 -62.62 29.34
CA ASP A 1018 -13.29 -61.74 30.41
C ASP A 1018 -13.13 -60.26 30.02
N ILE A 1019 -14.27 -59.58 29.89
CA ILE A 1019 -14.37 -58.17 29.50
C ILE A 1019 -13.76 -57.26 30.57
N THR A 1020 -13.94 -57.61 31.84
CA THR A 1020 -13.50 -56.82 33.00
C THR A 1020 -11.98 -56.84 33.09
N LYS A 1021 -11.41 -58.05 33.01
CA LYS A 1021 -9.96 -58.26 32.92
C LYS A 1021 -9.36 -57.59 31.69
N ALA A 1022 -10.03 -57.65 30.54
CA ALA A 1022 -9.58 -56.97 29.33
C ALA A 1022 -9.49 -55.45 29.48
N VAL A 1023 -10.47 -54.80 30.13
CA VAL A 1023 -10.40 -53.35 30.42
C VAL A 1023 -9.27 -53.01 31.38
N ILE A 1024 -9.17 -53.72 32.51
CA ILE A 1024 -8.18 -53.44 33.54
C ILE A 1024 -6.75 -53.61 33.00
N GLU A 1025 -6.49 -54.69 32.26
CA GLU A 1025 -5.18 -54.96 31.67
C GLU A 1025 -4.82 -53.97 30.56
N THR A 1026 -5.80 -53.51 29.79
CA THR A 1026 -5.58 -52.52 28.73
C THR A 1026 -5.19 -51.16 29.33
N ILE A 1027 -5.94 -50.68 30.33
CA ILE A 1027 -5.65 -49.40 30.96
C ILE A 1027 -4.37 -49.47 31.80
N SER A 1028 -4.15 -50.54 32.56
CA SER A 1028 -3.00 -50.64 33.47
C SER A 1028 -1.66 -50.73 32.73
N ARG A 1029 -1.57 -51.53 31.67
CA ARG A 1029 -0.32 -51.70 30.90
C ARG A 1029 -0.20 -50.68 29.78
N THR A 1030 -1.12 -50.71 28.82
CA THR A 1030 -1.02 -49.88 27.61
C THR A 1030 -1.29 -48.42 27.94
N GLY A 1031 -2.23 -48.12 28.85
CA GLY A 1031 -2.49 -46.74 29.29
C GLY A 1031 -1.27 -46.07 29.95
N SER A 1032 -0.43 -46.83 30.67
CA SER A 1032 0.79 -46.28 31.27
C SER A 1032 1.85 -45.87 30.24
N ALA A 1033 1.98 -46.64 29.15
CA ALA A 1033 2.87 -46.31 28.05
C ALA A 1033 2.35 -45.11 27.24
N ILE A 1034 1.05 -45.10 26.95
CA ILE A 1034 0.38 -43.98 26.26
C ILE A 1034 0.47 -42.70 27.09
N LEU A 1035 0.35 -42.73 28.43
CA LEU A 1035 0.49 -41.53 29.26
C LEU A 1035 1.86 -40.87 29.08
N ILE A 1036 2.93 -41.67 29.06
CA ILE A 1036 4.30 -41.15 28.87
C ILE A 1036 4.43 -40.52 27.49
N ALA A 1037 3.91 -41.20 26.45
CA ALA A 1037 3.90 -40.68 25.09
C ALA A 1037 3.10 -39.36 24.98
N ALA A 1038 1.89 -39.32 25.53
CA ALA A 1038 1.02 -38.15 25.54
C ALA A 1038 1.66 -36.97 26.29
N LEU A 1039 2.28 -37.21 27.45
CA LEU A 1039 3.01 -36.16 28.18
C LEU A 1039 4.23 -35.66 27.39
N SER A 1040 5.01 -36.54 26.77
CA SER A 1040 6.14 -36.11 25.94
C SER A 1040 5.72 -35.24 24.77
N SER A 1041 4.64 -35.61 24.08
CA SER A 1041 4.10 -34.83 22.96
C SER A 1041 3.49 -33.52 23.47
N MET A 1042 2.70 -33.55 24.55
CA MET A 1042 2.10 -32.35 25.16
C MET A 1042 3.15 -31.32 25.54
N PHE A 1043 4.22 -31.72 26.22
CA PHE A 1043 5.30 -30.80 26.57
C PHE A 1043 6.11 -30.36 25.34
N GLY A 1044 6.29 -31.23 24.35
CA GLY A 1044 6.94 -30.88 23.08
C GLY A 1044 6.21 -29.76 22.33
N PHE A 1045 4.89 -29.84 22.22
CA PHE A 1045 4.07 -28.75 21.67
C PHE A 1045 3.93 -27.57 22.64
N GLY A 1046 3.90 -27.82 23.95
CA GLY A 1046 3.78 -26.80 24.98
C GLY A 1046 4.94 -25.80 24.97
N VAL A 1047 6.12 -26.17 24.44
CA VAL A 1047 7.24 -25.22 24.27
C VAL A 1047 6.89 -24.07 23.33
N LEU A 1048 6.07 -24.33 22.31
CA LEU A 1048 5.61 -23.28 21.40
C LEU A 1048 4.75 -22.23 22.12
N ALA A 1049 4.25 -22.48 23.34
CA ALA A 1049 3.59 -21.46 24.14
C ALA A 1049 4.51 -20.27 24.51
N PHE A 1050 5.83 -20.41 24.32
CA PHE A 1050 6.82 -19.34 24.46
C PHE A 1050 7.26 -18.75 23.11
N ALA A 1051 6.63 -19.14 22.01
CA ALA A 1051 6.91 -18.52 20.72
C ALA A 1051 6.45 -17.04 20.74
N PRO A 1052 7.29 -16.10 20.27
CA PRO A 1052 6.94 -14.69 20.22
C PRO A 1052 5.86 -14.39 19.17
N ILE A 1053 5.60 -15.31 18.24
CA ILE A 1053 4.58 -15.19 17.20
C ILE A 1053 3.25 -15.80 17.71
N PRO A 1054 2.19 -15.00 17.91
CA PRO A 1054 0.94 -15.47 18.52
C PRO A 1054 0.28 -16.68 17.82
N PRO A 1055 0.16 -16.79 16.48
CA PRO A 1055 -0.35 -17.98 15.81
C PRO A 1055 0.40 -19.27 16.16
N GLN A 1056 1.72 -19.20 16.31
CA GLN A 1056 2.54 -20.36 16.71
C GLN A 1056 2.30 -20.71 18.18
N GLN A 1057 2.16 -19.69 19.03
CA GLN A 1057 1.81 -19.84 20.43
C GLN A 1057 0.47 -20.55 20.62
N GLN A 1058 -0.57 -20.05 19.94
CA GLN A 1058 -1.91 -20.62 19.94
C GLN A 1058 -1.89 -22.04 19.40
N PHE A 1059 -1.19 -22.28 18.29
CA PHE A 1059 -1.03 -23.62 17.71
C PHE A 1059 -0.41 -24.61 18.71
N GLY A 1060 0.65 -24.20 19.40
CA GLY A 1060 1.30 -25.00 20.45
C GLY A 1060 0.38 -25.37 21.60
N ILE A 1061 -0.30 -24.35 22.15
CA ILE A 1061 -1.22 -24.52 23.29
C ILE A 1061 -2.41 -25.40 22.89
N ILE A 1062 -3.07 -25.10 21.77
CA ILE A 1062 -4.23 -25.87 21.30
C ILE A 1062 -3.81 -27.31 20.98
N THR A 1063 -2.67 -27.54 20.32
CA THR A 1063 -2.20 -28.91 20.04
C THR A 1063 -1.83 -29.67 21.31
N ALA A 1064 -1.24 -29.02 22.31
CA ALA A 1064 -1.00 -29.63 23.61
C ALA A 1064 -2.31 -30.03 24.32
N ILE A 1065 -3.33 -29.15 24.31
CA ILE A 1065 -4.67 -29.44 24.83
C ILE A 1065 -5.31 -30.61 24.08
N THR A 1066 -5.20 -30.62 22.75
CA THR A 1066 -5.66 -31.72 21.90
C THR A 1066 -5.11 -33.06 22.36
N LEU A 1067 -3.80 -33.16 22.57
CA LEU A 1067 -3.15 -34.41 22.99
C LEU A 1067 -3.62 -34.87 24.37
N ILE A 1068 -3.87 -33.94 25.29
CA ILE A 1068 -4.45 -34.25 26.59
C ILE A 1068 -5.88 -34.78 26.43
N TYR A 1069 -6.70 -34.14 25.60
CA TYR A 1069 -8.09 -34.56 25.37
C TYR A 1069 -8.18 -35.91 24.66
N THR A 1070 -7.34 -36.17 23.66
CA THR A 1070 -7.28 -37.47 22.98
C THR A 1070 -6.80 -38.57 23.92
N PHE A 1071 -5.85 -38.28 24.80
CA PHE A 1071 -5.42 -39.20 25.85
C PHE A 1071 -6.56 -39.51 26.84
N ILE A 1072 -7.18 -38.47 27.41
CA ILE A 1072 -8.26 -38.60 28.40
C ILE A 1072 -9.42 -39.37 27.78
N SER A 1073 -9.86 -39.01 26.59
CA SER A 1073 -10.97 -39.67 25.91
C SER A 1073 -10.66 -41.13 25.58
N SER A 1074 -9.44 -41.44 25.15
CA SER A 1074 -9.02 -42.81 24.80
C SER A 1074 -8.85 -43.73 26.02
N ILE A 1075 -8.48 -43.20 27.19
CA ILE A 1075 -8.36 -44.02 28.42
C ILE A 1075 -9.67 -44.09 29.20
N VAL A 1076 -10.44 -43.01 29.26
CA VAL A 1076 -11.65 -42.92 30.08
C VAL A 1076 -12.87 -43.43 29.33
N ILE A 1077 -13.06 -42.99 28.09
CA ILE A 1077 -14.33 -43.19 27.35
C ILE A 1077 -14.27 -44.49 26.54
N LEU A 1078 -13.21 -44.69 25.76
CA LEU A 1078 -13.11 -45.82 24.83
C LEU A 1078 -13.25 -47.20 25.50
N PRO A 1079 -12.57 -47.51 26.63
CA PRO A 1079 -12.68 -48.84 27.23
C PRO A 1079 -14.08 -49.11 27.80
N LEU A 1080 -14.80 -48.08 28.25
CA LEU A 1080 -16.17 -48.20 28.72
C LEU A 1080 -17.14 -48.51 27.59
N VAL A 1081 -16.97 -47.85 26.44
CA VAL A 1081 -17.76 -48.11 25.22
C VAL A 1081 -17.46 -49.51 24.68
N LEU A 1082 -16.18 -49.89 24.59
CA LEU A 1082 -15.74 -51.23 24.20
C LEU A 1082 -16.31 -52.31 25.13
N ALA A 1083 -16.31 -52.08 26.44
CA ALA A 1083 -16.89 -53.01 27.40
C ALA A 1083 -18.41 -53.15 27.24
N GLY A 1084 -19.12 -52.05 26.95
CA GLY A 1084 -20.55 -52.06 26.63
C GLY A 1084 -20.86 -52.87 25.38
N TRP A 1085 -20.13 -52.60 24.29
CA TRP A 1085 -20.24 -53.33 23.03
C TRP A 1085 -19.89 -54.82 23.18
N ALA A 1086 -18.81 -55.15 23.90
CA ALA A 1086 -18.40 -56.51 24.17
C ALA A 1086 -19.46 -57.29 24.96
N LYS A 1087 -20.11 -56.66 25.97
CA LYS A 1087 -21.21 -57.29 26.73
C LYS A 1087 -22.41 -57.57 25.83
N TRP A 1088 -22.79 -56.60 24.99
CA TRP A 1088 -23.89 -56.76 24.04
C TRP A 1088 -23.61 -57.88 23.03
N ARG A 1089 -22.39 -57.95 22.49
CA ARG A 1089 -21.99 -58.96 21.50
C ARG A 1089 -21.87 -60.35 22.10
N LYS A 1090 -21.30 -60.48 23.30
CA LYS A 1090 -21.25 -61.74 24.07
C LYS A 1090 -22.67 -62.26 24.33
N LYS A 1091 -23.62 -61.38 24.68
CA LYS A 1091 -25.04 -61.73 24.88
C LYS A 1091 -25.74 -62.18 23.59
N ARG A 1092 -25.48 -61.55 22.43
CA ARG A 1092 -26.14 -61.88 21.16
C ARG A 1092 -25.50 -63.02 20.37
N LYS A 1093 -24.17 -63.10 20.33
CA LYS A 1093 -23.40 -63.99 19.43
C LYS A 1093 -22.60 -65.08 20.17
N GLY A 1094 -22.57 -65.08 21.50
CA GLY A 1094 -21.85 -66.06 22.31
C GLY A 1094 -20.33 -65.86 22.43
N TYR A 1095 -19.72 -65.04 21.58
CA TYR A 1095 -18.29 -64.70 21.60
C TYR A 1095 -18.05 -63.18 21.53
N ILE A 1096 -16.87 -62.72 21.94
CA ILE A 1096 -16.53 -61.29 22.00
C ILE A 1096 -16.05 -60.77 20.65
N VAL A 1097 -14.94 -61.27 20.08
CA VAL A 1097 -14.43 -60.81 18.77
C VAL A 1097 -14.32 -61.94 17.74
N ARG A 1098 -13.69 -63.07 18.08
CA ARG A 1098 -13.59 -64.26 17.21
C ARG A 1098 -14.33 -65.49 17.77
N PRO A 1099 -14.93 -66.34 16.92
CA PRO A 1099 -15.47 -67.62 17.34
C PRO A 1099 -14.32 -68.63 17.55
N GLY A 1100 -14.00 -68.95 18.79
CA GLY A 1100 -13.02 -69.98 19.16
C GLY A 1100 -12.72 -69.95 20.67
N PRO A 1101 -12.36 -71.09 21.29
CA PRO A 1101 -11.99 -71.12 22.70
C PRO A 1101 -10.68 -70.32 22.92
N PRO A 1102 -10.52 -69.66 24.08
CA PRO A 1102 -9.28 -68.96 24.42
C PRO A 1102 -8.09 -69.94 24.35
N LYS A 1103 -6.98 -69.52 23.73
CA LYS A 1103 -5.74 -70.32 23.69
C LYS A 1103 -5.26 -70.54 25.13
N LYS A 1104 -5.25 -71.80 25.60
CA LYS A 1104 -4.61 -72.17 26.86
C LYS A 1104 -3.12 -71.82 26.79
N ILE A 1105 -2.61 -71.20 27.85
CA ILE A 1105 -1.18 -70.92 28.04
C ILE A 1105 -0.55 -72.24 28.50
N GLU A 1106 0.24 -72.88 27.65
CA GLU A 1106 1.16 -73.94 28.10
C GLU A 1106 2.25 -73.29 28.94
N GLY A 1107 2.32 -73.62 30.24
CA GLY A 1107 3.44 -73.22 31.10
C GLY A 1107 3.09 -72.64 32.48
N ILE A 1108 1.89 -72.83 33.01
CA ILE A 1108 1.63 -72.62 34.45
C ILE A 1108 0.96 -73.90 34.97
N SER A 1109 1.68 -74.66 35.78
CA SER A 1109 1.14 -75.76 36.58
C SER A 1109 0.14 -75.17 37.58
N GLU A 1110 -1.15 -75.41 37.36
CA GLU A 1110 -2.17 -75.23 38.39
C GLU A 1110 -2.14 -76.46 39.30
N ASP A 1111 -1.44 -76.36 40.43
CA ASP A 1111 -1.72 -77.21 41.60
C ASP A 1111 -2.89 -76.56 42.37
N PRO A 1112 -4.05 -77.23 42.52
CA PRO A 1112 -5.28 -76.62 43.03
C PRO A 1112 -5.42 -76.62 44.56
N GLU A 1113 -4.32 -76.46 45.32
CA GLU A 1113 -4.36 -76.60 46.79
C GLU A 1113 -4.09 -75.34 47.62
N TYR A 1114 -4.02 -74.14 47.02
CA TYR A 1114 -3.62 -72.92 47.74
C TYR A 1114 -4.51 -71.69 47.53
N ILE A 1115 -5.85 -71.86 47.51
CA ILE A 1115 -6.77 -70.72 47.59
C ILE A 1115 -7.89 -71.00 48.61
N CYS A 1116 -7.53 -70.91 49.89
CA CYS A 1116 -8.40 -70.41 50.95
C CYS A 1116 -7.55 -69.43 51.78
N GLU A 1117 -8.10 -68.23 52.03
CA GLU A 1117 -7.53 -67.08 52.74
C GLU A 1117 -6.51 -66.20 51.98
N GLN A 1118 -7.03 -65.17 51.30
CA GLN A 1118 -6.65 -63.74 51.48
C GLN A 1118 -7.47 -62.79 50.61
#